data_AF-A0A9D9YGV5-F1
#
_entry.id   AF-A0A9D9YGV5-F1
#
_cell.length_a   1.000
_cell.length_b   1.000
_cell.length_c   1.000
_cell.angle_alpha   90.00
_cell.angle_beta   90.00
_cell.angle_gamma   90.00
#
_symmetry.space_group_name_H-M   'P 1'
#
loop_
_entity.id
_entity.type
_entity.pdbx_description
1 polymer ?
#
loop_
_entity_poly.entity_id
_entity_poly.type
_entity_poly.pdbx_seq_one_letter_code
_entity_poly.pdbx_strand_id
1 'polypeptide(L)'
;MFESRKYRRVFFSGIFVIAAAGVFSWQGVSLVFSDESDTVEISESVVWEGAHVISGNIIINPDVTVTVTKGANLVFEGGSRLSVQGTLMVNGTVKEPVLLKKQHPDILEETYTVSVERGGVANLRNVDVSGGGSLTSVFQVERNPSLLPTAYALDVYSGAIDIMNGGHFFADGVSFHHNVVAILIRGGRWSLDDVRVQRSKFFENSQFDVVNMARDTAYDFRYNWWDHVTSKTEHEHIMGLLDTSFLAPEKDFHDPVIVVPGMLGSYPILRAHETEPVWALDPLFQNYRDLVASLRKNGLDEDVYEFPYDWRESNVLSAKLLAQKIQEIKEARHWPKVDIVAHSMGGLVAREYIESNEYQADVDQLITLGTPELGAPEAYLRWDGAKWFWSFSELMQEFVFKQWAKHEGFDDIYDYLHEKPIISVRELLPTYDYLARLKDGEYLLSPYGDGYPHNEFLENLNTSERVAKLSGVEFTKIIGKLMNDESTIAGFRVIDADKGKYWKHGYPDDIESLNPSNAARGIIGSDGDGTVPLVSALASEIPSDYTLTLEGVTHDDLPTEGQDEVLETLGIRQPYEEVRMSKVKKMLAFFLFSPIDVQVISPSGKRVGKNFENGEIYDEIPGTFYTGYHTENEFVTIPNPEKGEYRVLTQGTGTGKYRIEIAHIVDSKDLGNPATESVVTLSGTTEMDTLTEAPIMVTDNAVTVPSEPTDALPPVTHISLSGTQGQHNWYTSAVTVTLSAQDETSGSGVEQTQYSLDNGISWTAYSQPFILTNEGVFALQYRSIDRAGNQEVAQTEVVQIDQTSPEAYIVLNTETQKLDIVGRDSIDQHMLPADIVTNDIHLTLTFWQQRLMKFRGISFPSTKTIVTATLVDAAGHTTILTFDQSRNQKNRLFLTLQSLVSDGVTTKPMTTLQYKWQKDKNQQYTRLASALRTQRDFVEMHYLPVKNRTRLMRFSRDLADDESDDDSDYRLARKNLPGMVIPGILTERGNTKIIY
;
A
#
# COMPACT_ATOMS: atom_id res chain seq x y z
N MET A 1 -66.70 20.06 -9.26
CA MET A 1 -67.70 20.97 -9.85
C MET A 1 -68.65 20.09 -10.66
N PHE A 2 -69.95 20.16 -10.39
CA PHE A 2 -70.98 19.30 -11.00
C PHE A 2 -71.04 19.45 -12.52
N GLU A 3 -70.96 18.35 -13.28
CA GLU A 3 -71.54 18.29 -14.62
C GLU A 3 -72.10 16.90 -14.96
N SER A 4 -73.12 16.92 -15.80
CA SER A 4 -74.23 15.98 -15.89
C SER A 4 -73.97 14.70 -16.70
N ARG A 5 -74.24 13.51 -16.14
CA ARG A 5 -74.61 12.34 -16.95
C ARG A 5 -76.13 12.28 -17.09
N LYS A 6 -76.58 12.50 -18.33
CA LYS A 6 -77.97 12.57 -18.80
C LYS A 6 -78.76 11.31 -18.44
N TYR A 7 -79.89 11.48 -17.76
CA TYR A 7 -80.99 10.52 -17.80
C TYR A 7 -81.44 10.31 -19.25
N ARG A 8 -81.14 9.16 -19.87
CA ARG A 8 -81.79 8.73 -21.12
C ARG A 8 -83.15 8.14 -20.77
N ARG A 9 -84.21 8.96 -20.88
CA ARG A 9 -85.59 8.46 -20.99
C ARG A 9 -85.74 7.74 -22.33
N VAL A 10 -85.81 6.41 -22.31
CA VAL A 10 -86.21 5.62 -23.49
C VAL A 10 -87.73 5.46 -23.46
N PHE A 11 -88.41 6.08 -24.42
CA PHE A 11 -89.85 5.89 -24.64
C PHE A 11 -90.07 4.67 -25.53
N PHE A 12 -90.68 3.60 -25.01
CA PHE A 12 -91.21 2.52 -25.83
C PHE A 12 -92.71 2.73 -26.09
N SER A 13 -93.06 2.89 -27.36
CA SER A 13 -94.45 2.84 -27.84
C SER A 13 -94.85 1.38 -28.08
N GLY A 14 -95.71 0.86 -27.20
CA GLY A 14 -96.72 -0.19 -27.42
C GLY A 14 -96.29 -1.56 -27.97
N ILE A 15 -96.54 -2.62 -27.19
CA ILE A 15 -97.51 -3.71 -27.49
C ILE A 15 -97.55 -4.70 -26.29
N PHE A 16 -98.74 -5.27 -26.08
CA PHE A 16 -99.28 -6.05 -24.95
C PHE A 16 -98.43 -7.18 -24.35
N VAL A 17 -98.44 -7.30 -23.01
CA VAL A 17 -98.69 -8.56 -22.27
C VAL A 17 -99.49 -8.27 -20.98
N ILE A 18 -100.45 -9.16 -20.71
CA ILE A 18 -101.47 -9.16 -19.67
C ILE A 18 -100.87 -9.34 -18.26
N ALA A 19 -101.47 -8.66 -17.28
CA ALA A 19 -101.13 -8.72 -15.86
C ALA A 19 -101.78 -9.91 -15.15
N ALA A 20 -101.08 -10.47 -14.16
CA ALA A 20 -101.68 -11.04 -12.96
C ALA A 20 -100.95 -10.49 -11.73
N ALA A 21 -101.73 -9.96 -10.79
CA ALA A 21 -101.31 -9.16 -9.65
C ALA A 21 -100.96 -10.02 -8.41
N GLY A 22 -100.07 -9.52 -7.56
CA GLY A 22 -99.88 -10.07 -6.22
C GLY A 22 -98.76 -9.37 -5.41
N VAL A 23 -99.17 -8.39 -4.61
CA VAL A 23 -98.65 -8.00 -3.27
C VAL A 23 -97.15 -7.72 -3.09
N PHE A 24 -96.85 -6.46 -2.76
CA PHE A 24 -95.58 -5.97 -2.23
C PHE A 24 -95.25 -6.61 -0.86
N SER A 25 -94.07 -7.22 -0.77
CA SER A 25 -93.28 -7.34 0.45
C SER A 25 -91.80 -7.22 0.10
N TRP A 26 -91.07 -6.39 0.85
CA TRP A 26 -89.65 -6.11 0.68
C TRP A 26 -88.82 -7.26 1.29
N GLN A 27 -88.80 -8.41 0.61
CA GLN A 27 -87.89 -9.53 0.83
C GLN A 27 -87.71 -10.25 -0.52
N GLY A 28 -86.46 -10.41 -0.95
CA GLY A 28 -86.09 -11.28 -2.07
C GLY A 28 -86.26 -10.66 -3.46
N VAL A 29 -85.22 -9.96 -3.93
CA VAL A 29 -84.87 -10.02 -5.35
C VAL A 29 -83.97 -11.25 -5.50
N SER A 30 -84.57 -12.44 -5.65
CA SER A 30 -83.88 -13.53 -6.33
C SER A 30 -83.97 -13.21 -7.82
N LEU A 31 -82.85 -12.75 -8.38
CA LEU A 31 -82.61 -12.89 -9.80
C LEU A 31 -82.61 -14.39 -10.08
N VAL A 32 -83.65 -14.86 -10.77
CA VAL A 32 -83.67 -16.21 -11.34
C VAL A 32 -82.65 -16.20 -12.47
N PHE A 33 -81.43 -16.63 -12.16
CA PHE A 33 -80.55 -17.20 -13.17
C PHE A 33 -81.02 -18.64 -13.39
N SER A 34 -81.47 -18.93 -14.60
CA SER A 34 -81.65 -20.30 -15.06
C SER A 34 -80.28 -20.96 -15.15
N ASP A 35 -79.96 -21.83 -14.20
CA ASP A 35 -79.90 -23.28 -14.38
C ASP A 35 -79.30 -23.91 -13.12
N GLU A 36 -79.68 -25.15 -12.84
CA GLU A 36 -79.06 -26.00 -11.83
C GLU A 36 -77.56 -26.14 -12.16
N SER A 37 -76.72 -25.21 -11.70
CA SER A 37 -75.27 -25.44 -11.61
C SER A 37 -75.03 -26.21 -10.33
N ASP A 38 -74.56 -27.46 -10.44
CA ASP A 38 -74.08 -28.26 -9.31
C ASP A 38 -73.14 -27.40 -8.46
N THR A 39 -73.58 -27.05 -7.25
CA THR A 39 -72.73 -26.31 -6.31
C THR A 39 -71.77 -27.31 -5.69
N VAL A 40 -70.47 -27.06 -5.83
CA VAL A 40 -69.42 -27.94 -5.31
C VAL A 40 -68.89 -27.35 -4.02
N GLU A 41 -68.98 -28.08 -2.91
CA GLU A 41 -68.42 -27.66 -1.62
C GLU A 41 -67.05 -28.31 -1.40
N ILE A 42 -66.07 -27.50 -1.01
CA ILE A 42 -64.76 -27.95 -0.53
C ILE A 42 -64.84 -28.01 1.00
N SER A 43 -64.91 -29.23 1.53
CA SER A 43 -65.09 -29.50 2.96
C SER A 43 -63.81 -29.89 3.70
N GLU A 44 -62.70 -30.07 2.98
CA GLU A 44 -61.38 -30.41 3.55
C GLU A 44 -60.33 -29.49 2.96
N SER A 45 -59.28 -29.17 3.73
CA SER A 45 -58.20 -28.30 3.25
C SER A 45 -57.44 -28.97 2.11
N VAL A 46 -57.18 -28.23 1.03
CA VAL A 46 -56.55 -28.75 -0.18
C VAL A 46 -55.46 -27.82 -0.68
N VAL A 47 -54.48 -28.39 -1.38
CA VAL A 47 -53.45 -27.64 -2.10
C VAL A 47 -53.73 -27.74 -3.60
N TRP A 48 -53.77 -26.61 -4.28
CA TRP A 48 -53.92 -26.50 -5.73
C TRP A 48 -52.61 -26.06 -6.36
N GLU A 49 -52.10 -26.90 -7.27
CA GLU A 49 -50.85 -26.68 -7.99
C GLU A 49 -51.11 -26.77 -9.50
N GLY A 50 -50.35 -26.03 -10.31
CA GLY A 50 -50.48 -26.06 -11.76
C GLY A 50 -51.84 -25.55 -12.27
N ALA A 51 -52.34 -26.12 -13.37
CA ALA A 51 -53.59 -25.69 -13.99
C ALA A 51 -54.82 -26.29 -13.28
N HIS A 52 -55.74 -25.43 -12.84
CA HIS A 52 -56.99 -25.84 -12.19
C HIS A 52 -58.17 -25.15 -12.87
N VAL A 53 -59.22 -25.91 -13.22
CA VAL A 53 -60.41 -25.36 -13.89
C VAL A 53 -61.52 -25.17 -12.87
N ILE A 54 -62.07 -23.97 -12.79
CA ILE A 54 -63.19 -23.62 -11.93
C ILE A 54 -64.45 -23.55 -12.81
N SER A 55 -65.33 -24.53 -12.65
CA SER A 55 -66.62 -24.63 -13.35
C SER A 55 -67.77 -24.54 -12.37
N GLY A 56 -68.77 -23.72 -12.68
CA GLY A 56 -69.95 -23.55 -11.85
C GLY A 56 -69.68 -22.78 -10.54
N ASN A 57 -70.43 -23.11 -9.49
CA ASN A 57 -70.34 -22.42 -8.19
C ASN A 57 -69.62 -23.30 -7.17
N ILE A 58 -68.42 -22.91 -6.77
CA ILE A 58 -67.59 -23.61 -5.77
C ILE A 58 -67.62 -22.84 -4.45
N ILE A 59 -67.82 -23.53 -3.33
CA ILE A 59 -67.81 -22.94 -1.98
C ILE A 59 -66.67 -23.56 -1.17
N ILE A 60 -65.77 -22.72 -0.65
CA ILE A 60 -64.80 -23.09 0.39
C ILE A 60 -65.51 -22.96 1.73
N ASN A 61 -65.78 -24.08 2.40
CA ASN A 61 -66.53 -24.09 3.66
C ASN A 61 -65.76 -23.39 4.80
N PRO A 62 -66.45 -22.91 5.85
CA PRO A 62 -65.79 -22.36 7.04
C PRO A 62 -64.75 -23.33 7.61
N ASP A 63 -63.67 -22.80 8.17
CA ASP A 63 -62.53 -23.54 8.74
C ASP A 63 -61.70 -24.38 7.72
N VAL A 64 -62.05 -24.36 6.43
CA VAL A 64 -61.29 -25.03 5.35
C VAL A 64 -60.30 -24.06 4.73
N THR A 65 -59.07 -24.52 4.47
CA THR A 65 -58.06 -23.74 3.76
C THR A 65 -57.77 -24.33 2.38
N VAL A 66 -57.97 -23.54 1.33
CA VAL A 66 -57.45 -23.83 -0.01
C VAL A 66 -56.16 -23.06 -0.20
N THR A 67 -55.05 -23.78 -0.38
CA THR A 67 -53.74 -23.17 -0.67
C THR A 67 -53.41 -23.35 -2.14
N VAL A 68 -53.27 -22.27 -2.87
CA VAL A 68 -52.85 -22.24 -4.27
C VAL A 68 -51.38 -21.87 -4.29
N THR A 69 -50.56 -22.73 -4.86
CA THR A 69 -49.10 -22.54 -4.90
C THR A 69 -48.67 -21.71 -6.10
N LYS A 70 -47.46 -21.15 -6.04
CA LYS A 70 -46.87 -20.32 -7.10
C LYS A 70 -46.88 -20.99 -8.47
N GLY A 71 -47.01 -20.17 -9.52
CA GLY A 71 -47.12 -20.63 -10.91
C GLY A 71 -48.43 -21.37 -11.26
N ALA A 72 -49.36 -21.55 -10.31
CA ALA A 72 -50.66 -22.13 -10.60
C ALA A 72 -51.50 -21.23 -11.54
N ASN A 73 -52.40 -21.85 -12.29
CA ASN A 73 -53.27 -21.18 -13.26
C ASN A 73 -54.72 -21.61 -13.03
N LEU A 74 -55.49 -20.76 -12.35
CA LEU A 74 -56.92 -20.94 -12.10
C LEU A 74 -57.72 -20.39 -13.28
N VAL A 75 -58.27 -21.30 -14.08
CA VAL A 75 -59.04 -21.00 -15.29
C VAL A 75 -60.53 -21.12 -14.99
N PHE A 76 -61.25 -20.02 -15.05
CA PHE A 76 -62.69 -19.97 -14.78
C PHE A 76 -63.50 -20.13 -16.07
N GLU A 77 -64.41 -21.11 -16.10
CA GLU A 77 -65.42 -21.20 -17.15
C GLU A 77 -66.42 -20.03 -17.05
N GLY A 78 -67.11 -19.74 -18.15
CA GLY A 78 -68.06 -18.61 -18.22
C GLY A 78 -69.18 -18.72 -17.18
N GLY A 79 -69.30 -17.70 -16.33
CA GLY A 79 -70.30 -17.63 -15.25
C GLY A 79 -69.88 -18.31 -13.94
N SER A 80 -68.66 -18.85 -13.86
CA SER A 80 -68.17 -19.52 -12.66
C SER A 80 -67.98 -18.58 -11.47
N ARG A 81 -68.20 -19.12 -10.26
CA ARG A 81 -68.04 -18.40 -9.00
C ARG A 81 -67.28 -19.24 -7.99
N LEU A 82 -66.29 -18.63 -7.32
CA LEU A 82 -65.60 -19.21 -6.17
C LEU A 82 -65.97 -18.42 -4.90
N SER A 83 -66.81 -18.99 -4.04
CA SER A 83 -67.24 -18.42 -2.76
C SER A 83 -66.29 -18.87 -1.64
N VAL A 84 -65.60 -17.92 -1.02
CA VAL A 84 -64.64 -18.12 0.06
C VAL A 84 -65.33 -17.82 1.39
N GLN A 85 -65.77 -18.85 2.11
CA GLN A 85 -66.31 -18.76 3.49
C GLN A 85 -65.30 -19.29 4.53
N GLY A 86 -64.35 -20.12 4.12
CA GLY A 86 -63.14 -20.47 4.87
C GLY A 86 -61.96 -19.57 4.50
N THR A 87 -60.80 -20.16 4.23
CA THR A 87 -59.57 -19.47 3.87
C THR A 87 -59.12 -19.84 2.46
N LEU A 88 -58.81 -18.84 1.63
CA LEU A 88 -58.11 -19.00 0.35
C LEU A 88 -56.73 -18.35 0.47
N MET A 89 -55.67 -19.14 0.44
CA MET A 89 -54.29 -18.65 0.39
C MET A 89 -53.76 -18.84 -1.02
N VAL A 90 -53.46 -17.75 -1.72
CA VAL A 90 -52.87 -17.78 -3.06
C VAL A 90 -51.47 -17.21 -2.95
N ASN A 91 -50.48 -18.08 -3.03
CA ASN A 91 -49.09 -17.76 -2.75
C ASN A 91 -48.27 -17.82 -4.05
N GLY A 92 -48.32 -16.76 -4.85
CA GLY A 92 -47.41 -16.55 -5.96
C GLY A 92 -46.09 -15.93 -5.52
N THR A 93 -45.17 -15.85 -6.48
CA THR A 93 -43.88 -15.17 -6.39
C THR A 93 -43.76 -14.16 -7.53
N VAL A 94 -42.81 -13.24 -7.45
CA VAL A 94 -42.57 -12.27 -8.52
C VAL A 94 -42.24 -12.98 -9.84
N LYS A 95 -41.47 -14.08 -9.77
CA LYS A 95 -41.07 -14.90 -10.92
C LYS A 95 -42.17 -15.84 -11.44
N GLU A 96 -42.98 -16.41 -10.55
CA GLU A 96 -44.05 -17.35 -10.88
C GLU A 96 -45.37 -16.91 -10.25
N PRO A 97 -46.01 -15.85 -10.78
CA PRO A 97 -47.27 -15.38 -10.26
C PRO A 97 -48.37 -16.42 -10.44
N VAL A 98 -49.33 -16.46 -9.52
CA VAL A 98 -50.54 -17.27 -9.73
C VAL A 98 -51.47 -16.54 -10.69
N LEU A 99 -51.97 -17.22 -11.71
CA LEU A 99 -52.87 -16.65 -12.71
C LEU A 99 -54.32 -16.99 -12.38
N LEU A 100 -55.19 -15.98 -12.27
CA LEU A 100 -56.64 -16.11 -12.22
C LEU A 100 -57.21 -15.50 -13.49
N LYS A 101 -57.76 -16.34 -14.37
CA LYS A 101 -58.25 -15.88 -15.67
C LYS A 101 -59.49 -16.62 -16.15
N LYS A 102 -60.29 -15.99 -17.01
CA LYS A 102 -61.38 -16.68 -17.72
C LYS A 102 -60.85 -17.63 -18.80
N GLN A 103 -61.64 -18.65 -19.11
CA GLN A 103 -61.30 -19.69 -20.09
C GLN A 103 -61.17 -19.15 -21.51
N HIS A 104 -62.07 -18.25 -21.93
CA HIS A 104 -62.03 -17.64 -23.26
C HIS A 104 -61.78 -16.12 -23.14
N PRO A 105 -60.52 -15.67 -23.28
CA PRO A 105 -60.16 -14.24 -23.21
C PRO A 105 -60.97 -13.37 -24.18
N ASP A 106 -61.24 -13.90 -25.38
CA ASP A 106 -61.90 -13.20 -26.48
C ASP A 106 -63.43 -13.08 -26.34
N ILE A 107 -64.06 -13.85 -25.45
CA ILE A 107 -65.52 -13.81 -25.25
C ILE A 107 -65.84 -12.78 -24.18
N LEU A 108 -66.34 -11.61 -24.61
CA LEU A 108 -66.61 -10.47 -23.72
C LEU A 108 -67.75 -10.74 -22.72
N GLU A 109 -68.73 -11.58 -23.08
CA GLU A 109 -69.85 -11.90 -22.18
C GLU A 109 -69.49 -12.94 -21.10
N GLU A 110 -68.35 -13.63 -21.23
CA GLU A 110 -67.88 -14.55 -20.20
C GLU A 110 -67.28 -13.78 -19.02
N THR A 111 -67.76 -14.10 -17.83
CA THR A 111 -67.40 -13.42 -16.58
C THR A 111 -67.15 -14.47 -15.49
N TYR A 112 -66.27 -14.18 -14.55
CA TYR A 112 -66.16 -14.96 -13.32
C TYR A 112 -66.01 -14.03 -12.11
N THR A 113 -66.27 -14.57 -10.93
CA THR A 113 -66.10 -13.84 -9.67
C THR A 113 -65.54 -14.75 -8.58
N VAL A 114 -64.52 -14.28 -7.86
CA VAL A 114 -64.12 -14.80 -6.55
C VAL A 114 -64.80 -13.95 -5.49
N SER A 115 -65.72 -14.54 -4.72
CA SER A 115 -66.46 -13.86 -3.67
C SER A 115 -65.91 -14.21 -2.29
N VAL A 116 -65.51 -13.22 -1.51
CA VAL A 116 -65.08 -13.40 -0.12
C VAL A 116 -66.23 -12.98 0.78
N GLU A 117 -66.80 -13.94 1.53
CA GLU A 117 -68.04 -13.69 2.28
C GLU A 117 -68.15 -14.44 3.60
N ARG A 118 -69.05 -13.97 4.47
CA ARG A 118 -69.42 -14.63 5.74
C ARG A 118 -68.24 -14.88 6.70
N GLY A 119 -67.27 -13.97 6.75
CA GLY A 119 -66.08 -14.10 7.60
C GLY A 119 -64.94 -14.90 6.97
N GLY A 120 -65.09 -15.33 5.71
CA GLY A 120 -63.99 -15.96 4.98
C GLY A 120 -62.81 -15.01 4.76
N VAL A 121 -61.62 -15.58 4.58
CA VAL A 121 -60.35 -14.87 4.41
C VAL A 121 -59.75 -15.24 3.06
N ALA A 122 -59.36 -14.25 2.26
CA ALA A 122 -58.59 -14.50 1.04
C ALA A 122 -57.29 -13.68 1.07
N ASN A 123 -56.16 -14.39 1.03
CA ASN A 123 -54.82 -13.83 0.98
C ASN A 123 -54.25 -14.10 -0.41
N LEU A 124 -54.02 -13.05 -1.20
CA LEU A 124 -53.43 -13.13 -2.53
C LEU A 124 -52.06 -12.44 -2.49
N ARG A 125 -51.01 -13.19 -2.79
CA ARG A 125 -49.64 -12.69 -2.91
C ARG A 125 -49.13 -12.94 -4.33
N ASN A 126 -48.63 -11.90 -5.00
CA ASN A 126 -48.05 -11.98 -6.35
C ASN A 126 -48.97 -12.74 -7.33
N VAL A 127 -50.18 -12.21 -7.53
CA VAL A 127 -51.24 -12.84 -8.35
C VAL A 127 -51.54 -11.97 -9.56
N ASP A 128 -51.79 -12.58 -10.71
CA ASP A 128 -52.30 -11.95 -11.92
C ASP A 128 -53.81 -12.24 -12.03
N VAL A 129 -54.64 -11.20 -12.04
CA VAL A 129 -56.10 -11.32 -12.06
C VAL A 129 -56.65 -10.63 -13.30
N SER A 130 -57.23 -11.41 -14.22
CA SER A 130 -57.67 -10.89 -15.52
C SER A 130 -58.93 -11.51 -16.11
N GLY A 131 -59.70 -10.70 -16.85
CA GLY A 131 -60.92 -11.14 -17.53
C GLY A 131 -62.11 -11.43 -16.60
N GLY A 132 -62.06 -10.97 -15.35
CA GLY A 132 -63.12 -11.15 -14.36
C GLY A 132 -64.07 -9.96 -14.24
N GLY A 133 -65.13 -10.16 -13.44
CA GLY A 133 -66.14 -9.15 -13.15
C GLY A 133 -67.14 -8.90 -14.29
N SER A 134 -68.17 -8.10 -14.01
CA SER A 134 -69.24 -7.78 -14.95
C SER A 134 -69.96 -6.47 -14.60
N LEU A 135 -70.56 -5.84 -15.62
CA LEU A 135 -71.44 -4.68 -15.48
C LEU A 135 -72.73 -4.93 -16.27
N THR A 136 -73.85 -5.11 -15.57
CA THR A 136 -75.16 -5.34 -16.19
C THR A 136 -76.16 -4.29 -15.76
N SER A 137 -76.75 -3.55 -16.71
CA SER A 137 -77.83 -2.61 -16.42
C SER A 137 -79.19 -3.33 -16.38
N VAL A 138 -79.85 -3.30 -15.23
CA VAL A 138 -81.20 -3.85 -15.03
C VAL A 138 -82.21 -2.70 -15.06
N PHE A 139 -83.28 -2.82 -15.85
CA PHE A 139 -84.33 -1.81 -15.91
C PHE A 139 -85.51 -2.18 -15.02
N GLN A 140 -85.75 -1.40 -13.96
CA GLN A 140 -86.97 -1.49 -13.17
C GLN A 140 -88.06 -0.63 -13.80
N VAL A 141 -89.12 -1.26 -14.34
CA VAL A 141 -90.27 -0.55 -14.91
C VAL A 141 -91.35 -0.37 -13.86
N GLU A 142 -91.58 0.86 -13.43
CA GLU A 142 -92.65 1.21 -12.51
C GLU A 142 -93.91 1.59 -13.30
N ARG A 143 -94.99 0.80 -13.18
CA ARG A 143 -96.29 1.13 -13.79
C ARG A 143 -97.03 2.13 -12.92
N ASN A 144 -96.96 3.40 -13.27
CA ASN A 144 -97.84 4.43 -12.72
C ASN A 144 -99.20 4.38 -13.45
N PRO A 145 -100.35 4.19 -12.75
CA PRO A 145 -101.64 3.97 -13.41
C PRO A 145 -102.23 5.18 -14.16
N SER A 146 -101.62 6.36 -14.12
CA SER A 146 -102.20 7.56 -14.75
C SER A 146 -101.29 8.36 -15.71
N LEU A 147 -99.99 8.11 -15.77
CA LEU A 147 -99.08 8.71 -16.76
C LEU A 147 -97.94 7.72 -17.01
N LEU A 148 -97.69 7.39 -18.28
CA LEU A 148 -96.61 6.59 -18.90
C LEU A 148 -95.64 5.79 -17.99
N PRO A 149 -95.32 4.51 -18.31
CA PRO A 149 -94.33 3.72 -17.56
C PRO A 149 -92.99 4.47 -17.44
N THR A 150 -92.45 4.56 -16.23
CA THR A 150 -91.10 5.12 -16.00
C THR A 150 -90.15 3.95 -15.75
N ALA A 151 -89.09 3.83 -16.56
CA ALA A 151 -88.06 2.82 -16.35
C ALA A 151 -86.87 3.48 -15.63
N TYR A 152 -86.44 2.89 -14.51
CA TYR A 152 -85.20 3.22 -13.83
C TYR A 152 -84.15 2.19 -14.26
N ALA A 153 -82.99 2.65 -14.74
CA ALA A 153 -81.84 1.77 -14.92
C ALA A 153 -81.12 1.67 -13.58
N LEU A 154 -80.86 0.44 -13.13
CA LEU A 154 -80.04 0.09 -11.98
C LEU A 154 -78.86 -0.72 -12.50
N ASP A 155 -77.66 -0.18 -12.35
CA ASP A 155 -76.45 -0.92 -12.71
C ASP A 155 -76.10 -1.92 -11.60
N VAL A 156 -75.88 -3.18 -12.02
CA VAL A 156 -75.47 -4.28 -11.16
C VAL A 156 -74.01 -4.61 -11.50
N TYR A 157 -73.15 -4.45 -10.51
CA TYR A 157 -71.72 -4.71 -10.60
C TYR A 157 -71.41 -6.10 -10.02
N SER A 158 -70.47 -6.82 -10.64
CA SER A 158 -69.73 -7.91 -10.00
C SER A 158 -68.24 -7.68 -10.24
N GLY A 159 -67.42 -7.83 -9.20
CA GLY A 159 -65.97 -7.75 -9.32
C GLY A 159 -65.36 -9.06 -9.79
N ALA A 160 -64.15 -9.01 -10.32
CA ALA A 160 -63.29 -10.19 -10.40
C ALA A 160 -63.06 -10.72 -8.98
N ILE A 161 -62.84 -9.80 -8.03
CA ILE A 161 -62.91 -10.03 -6.59
C ILE A 161 -64.11 -9.26 -6.00
N ASP A 162 -65.00 -9.96 -5.30
CA ASP A 162 -66.20 -9.39 -4.67
C ASP A 162 -66.18 -9.65 -3.16
N ILE A 163 -66.03 -8.58 -2.37
CA ILE A 163 -65.88 -8.64 -0.92
C ILE A 163 -67.21 -8.22 -0.29
N MET A 164 -67.85 -9.15 0.43
CA MET A 164 -69.17 -8.90 1.00
C MET A 164 -69.41 -9.57 2.35
N ASN A 165 -70.45 -9.13 3.06
CA ASN A 165 -70.98 -9.75 4.27
C ASN A 165 -69.92 -10.09 5.33
N GLY A 166 -68.93 -9.20 5.52
CA GLY A 166 -67.86 -9.35 6.53
C GLY A 166 -66.72 -10.30 6.13
N GLY A 167 -66.47 -10.55 4.85
CA GLY A 167 -65.24 -11.22 4.40
C GLY A 167 -63.99 -10.35 4.55
N HIS A 168 -62.83 -10.99 4.68
CA HIS A 168 -61.51 -10.37 4.83
C HIS A 168 -60.64 -10.64 3.59
N PHE A 169 -60.05 -9.59 3.01
CA PHE A 169 -59.27 -9.70 1.77
C PHE A 169 -57.94 -8.98 1.89
N PHE A 170 -56.85 -9.72 1.63
CA PHE A 170 -55.50 -9.22 1.64
C PHE A 170 -54.89 -9.49 0.28
N ALA A 171 -54.54 -8.43 -0.45
CA ALA A 171 -53.81 -8.51 -1.71
C ALA A 171 -52.48 -7.78 -1.57
N ASP A 172 -51.40 -8.44 -1.95
CA ASP A 172 -50.04 -7.94 -1.90
C ASP A 172 -49.31 -8.34 -3.19
N GLY A 173 -48.78 -7.40 -3.97
CA GLY A 173 -48.15 -7.75 -5.25
C GLY A 173 -49.11 -8.13 -6.39
N VAL A 174 -50.41 -7.83 -6.30
CA VAL A 174 -51.41 -8.32 -7.25
C VAL A 174 -51.54 -7.42 -8.48
N SER A 175 -51.53 -8.00 -9.68
CA SER A 175 -51.77 -7.29 -10.94
C SER A 175 -53.21 -7.50 -11.40
N PHE A 176 -54.02 -6.46 -11.29
CA PHE A 176 -55.41 -6.43 -11.76
C PHE A 176 -55.49 -5.73 -13.13
N HIS A 177 -55.73 -6.52 -14.18
CA HIS A 177 -55.83 -5.96 -15.53
C HIS A 177 -56.86 -6.65 -16.40
N HIS A 178 -57.33 -5.97 -17.44
CA HIS A 178 -58.31 -6.51 -18.39
C HIS A 178 -59.60 -7.04 -17.72
N ASN A 179 -59.94 -6.53 -16.53
CA ASN A 179 -61.19 -6.85 -15.86
C ASN A 179 -62.30 -5.89 -16.28
N VAL A 180 -63.55 -6.29 -16.12
CA VAL A 180 -64.67 -5.34 -16.22
C VAL A 180 -64.70 -4.46 -14.98
N VAL A 181 -64.79 -5.11 -13.82
CA VAL A 181 -64.58 -4.49 -12.51
C VAL A 181 -63.56 -5.36 -11.78
N ALA A 182 -62.42 -4.81 -11.37
CA ALA A 182 -61.41 -5.60 -10.68
C ALA A 182 -61.86 -5.95 -9.24
N ILE A 183 -62.15 -4.95 -8.42
CA ILE A 183 -62.59 -5.14 -7.04
C ILE A 183 -63.95 -4.50 -6.79
N LEU A 184 -64.88 -5.25 -6.20
CA LEU A 184 -66.17 -4.77 -5.71
C LEU A 184 -66.26 -4.98 -4.20
N ILE A 185 -66.64 -3.94 -3.46
CA ILE A 185 -66.84 -3.99 -2.01
C ILE A 185 -68.28 -3.61 -1.68
N ARG A 186 -69.04 -4.50 -1.02
CA ARG A 186 -70.46 -4.26 -0.72
C ARG A 186 -70.98 -5.00 0.52
N GLY A 187 -71.88 -4.38 1.26
CA GLY A 187 -72.61 -5.02 2.36
C GLY A 187 -71.73 -5.44 3.55
N GLY A 188 -71.44 -4.52 4.47
CA GLY A 188 -70.68 -4.79 5.70
C GLY A 188 -70.44 -3.53 6.54
N ARG A 189 -70.02 -3.70 7.80
CA ARG A 189 -69.30 -2.70 8.59
C ARG A 189 -67.92 -3.28 8.86
N TRP A 190 -66.88 -2.60 8.41
CA TRP A 190 -65.51 -3.11 8.41
C TRP A 190 -64.60 -2.23 9.26
N SER A 191 -63.50 -2.82 9.70
CA SER A 191 -62.34 -2.16 10.27
C SER A 191 -61.25 -2.02 9.21
N LEU A 192 -60.29 -1.09 9.43
CA LEU A 192 -59.17 -0.82 8.51
C LEU A 192 -58.38 -2.08 8.11
N ASP A 193 -58.38 -3.10 8.96
CA ASP A 193 -57.60 -4.33 8.78
C ASP A 193 -58.36 -5.45 8.06
N ASP A 194 -59.63 -5.25 7.70
CA ASP A 194 -60.42 -6.30 7.05
C ASP A 194 -60.18 -6.40 5.54
N VAL A 195 -59.88 -5.27 4.89
CA VAL A 195 -59.54 -5.24 3.46
C VAL A 195 -58.28 -4.41 3.27
N ARG A 196 -57.22 -5.08 2.82
CA ARG A 196 -55.93 -4.46 2.53
C ARG A 196 -55.46 -4.89 1.15
N VAL A 197 -55.27 -3.91 0.27
CA VAL A 197 -54.69 -4.10 -1.05
C VAL A 197 -53.48 -3.19 -1.10
N GLN A 198 -52.30 -3.77 -1.20
CA GLN A 198 -51.02 -3.06 -1.17
C GLN A 198 -50.09 -3.61 -2.25
N ARG A 199 -49.12 -2.79 -2.66
CA ARG A 199 -48.13 -3.13 -3.69
C ARG A 199 -48.74 -3.80 -4.91
N SER A 200 -49.94 -3.38 -5.30
CA SER A 200 -50.73 -3.95 -6.40
C SER A 200 -50.82 -2.98 -7.57
N LYS A 201 -51.02 -3.53 -8.77
CA LYS A 201 -51.07 -2.83 -10.05
C LYS A 201 -52.48 -2.85 -10.60
N PHE A 202 -53.00 -1.70 -11.02
CA PHE A 202 -54.28 -1.55 -11.71
C PHE A 202 -54.04 -0.87 -13.05
N PHE A 203 -54.27 -1.61 -14.14
CA PHE A 203 -54.06 -1.12 -15.49
C PHE A 203 -54.96 -1.82 -16.50
N GLU A 204 -55.35 -1.14 -17.58
CA GLU A 204 -56.12 -1.72 -18.68
C GLU A 204 -57.46 -2.39 -18.26
N ASN A 205 -58.06 -1.98 -17.14
CA ASN A 205 -59.40 -2.41 -16.74
C ASN A 205 -60.47 -1.62 -17.51
N SER A 206 -61.48 -2.33 -18.02
CA SER A 206 -62.39 -1.79 -19.03
C SER A 206 -63.50 -0.88 -18.49
N GLN A 207 -63.88 -0.97 -17.21
CA GLN A 207 -64.85 -0.06 -16.56
C GLN A 207 -64.32 0.56 -15.27
N PHE A 208 -64.03 -0.25 -14.24
CA PHE A 208 -63.60 0.25 -12.92
C PHE A 208 -62.50 -0.63 -12.31
N ASP A 209 -61.54 0.01 -11.66
CA ASP A 209 -60.55 -0.66 -10.82
C ASP A 209 -61.18 -1.08 -9.49
N VAL A 210 -61.86 -0.13 -8.84
CA VAL A 210 -62.49 -0.35 -7.54
C VAL A 210 -63.88 0.26 -7.54
N VAL A 211 -64.88 -0.58 -7.21
CA VAL A 211 -66.25 -0.15 -6.92
C VAL A 211 -66.52 -0.38 -5.44
N ASN A 212 -66.52 0.69 -4.66
CA ASN A 212 -66.90 0.70 -3.26
C ASN A 212 -68.36 1.15 -3.09
N MET A 213 -69.25 0.18 -2.84
CA MET A 213 -70.66 0.44 -2.51
C MET A 213 -70.92 0.48 -1.00
N ALA A 214 -69.89 0.35 -0.18
CA ALA A 214 -69.97 0.54 1.25
C ALA A 214 -70.17 2.01 1.64
N ARG A 215 -70.58 2.24 2.89
CA ARG A 215 -70.73 3.59 3.44
C ARG A 215 -69.49 4.09 4.19
N ASP A 216 -68.39 3.33 4.19
CA ASP A 216 -67.18 3.56 5.00
C ASP A 216 -65.91 3.55 4.14
N THR A 217 -64.85 4.18 4.64
CA THR A 217 -63.48 4.25 4.10
C THR A 217 -62.48 3.38 4.88
N ALA A 218 -62.96 2.49 5.75
CA ALA A 218 -62.12 1.62 6.58
C ALA A 218 -61.46 0.47 5.79
N TYR A 219 -60.71 0.79 4.74
CA TYR A 219 -59.91 -0.15 3.94
C TYR A 219 -58.53 0.45 3.65
N ASP A 220 -57.51 -0.39 3.57
CA ASP A 220 -56.14 0.06 3.28
C ASP A 220 -55.78 -0.23 1.81
N PHE A 221 -55.87 0.80 0.97
CA PHE A 221 -55.50 0.77 -0.46
C PHE A 221 -54.23 1.60 -0.74
N ARG A 222 -53.34 1.72 0.25
CA ARG A 222 -52.10 2.51 0.10
C ARG A 222 -51.04 1.74 -0.68
N TYR A 223 -50.11 2.48 -1.31
CA TYR A 223 -48.88 1.92 -1.91
C TYR A 223 -49.13 1.05 -3.13
N ASN A 224 -49.97 1.52 -4.03
CA ASN A 224 -50.38 0.78 -5.20
C ASN A 224 -50.20 1.65 -6.46
N TRP A 225 -49.97 1.02 -7.63
CA TRP A 225 -49.86 1.71 -8.94
C TRP A 225 -51.16 1.70 -9.76
N TRP A 226 -51.54 2.87 -10.29
CA TRP A 226 -52.67 3.11 -11.19
C TRP A 226 -52.12 3.83 -12.42
N ASP A 227 -52.34 3.27 -13.60
CA ASP A 227 -51.90 3.80 -14.90
C ASP A 227 -52.46 5.22 -15.20
N HIS A 228 -53.62 5.58 -14.65
CA HIS A 228 -54.29 6.86 -14.89
C HIS A 228 -53.87 8.03 -13.98
N VAL A 229 -52.93 7.84 -13.04
CA VAL A 229 -52.53 8.84 -12.01
C VAL A 229 -51.69 10.01 -12.54
N THR A 230 -51.40 10.06 -13.85
CA THR A 230 -50.55 11.11 -14.45
C THR A 230 -51.14 12.52 -14.36
N SER A 231 -52.42 12.69 -13.99
CA SER A 231 -52.99 13.98 -13.58
C SER A 231 -53.83 13.84 -12.30
N LYS A 232 -53.62 14.74 -11.32
CA LYS A 232 -54.33 14.76 -10.02
C LYS A 232 -55.86 14.97 -10.09
N THR A 233 -56.46 14.95 -11.29
CA THR A 233 -57.85 15.37 -11.52
C THR A 233 -58.80 14.30 -12.02
N GLU A 234 -58.36 13.09 -12.37
CA GLU A 234 -59.25 12.06 -12.92
C GLU A 234 -59.08 10.71 -12.21
N HIS A 235 -59.95 10.46 -11.23
CA HIS A 235 -60.19 9.12 -10.67
C HIS A 235 -61.45 8.52 -11.31
N GLU A 236 -61.53 8.48 -12.66
CA GLU A 236 -62.73 8.01 -13.36
C GLU A 236 -63.00 6.50 -13.15
N HIS A 237 -61.98 5.74 -12.75
CA HIS A 237 -62.00 4.28 -12.57
C HIS A 237 -62.25 3.82 -11.12
N ILE A 238 -62.43 4.75 -10.18
CA ILE A 238 -62.81 4.44 -8.79
C ILE A 238 -64.21 4.99 -8.53
N MET A 239 -65.15 4.10 -8.19
CA MET A 239 -66.50 4.48 -7.79
C MET A 239 -66.67 4.29 -6.28
N GLY A 240 -67.04 5.34 -5.54
CA GLY A 240 -67.26 5.29 -4.10
C GLY A 240 -66.26 6.13 -3.31
N LEU A 241 -66.20 5.93 -1.99
CA LEU A 241 -65.24 6.63 -1.11
C LEU A 241 -63.96 5.79 -0.96
N LEU A 242 -62.81 6.31 -1.35
CA LEU A 242 -61.49 5.70 -1.18
C LEU A 242 -60.43 6.79 -0.97
N ASP A 243 -59.44 6.56 -0.11
CA ASP A 243 -58.28 7.45 0.01
C ASP A 243 -57.27 7.15 -1.09
N THR A 244 -57.03 8.13 -1.96
CA THR A 244 -56.14 8.00 -3.12
C THR A 244 -54.86 8.81 -2.97
N SER A 245 -54.59 9.37 -1.78
CA SER A 245 -53.39 10.18 -1.54
C SER A 245 -52.07 9.38 -1.58
N PHE A 246 -52.15 8.05 -1.48
CA PHE A 246 -51.02 7.12 -1.46
C PHE A 246 -50.81 6.36 -2.77
N LEU A 247 -51.47 6.78 -3.86
CA LEU A 247 -51.27 6.18 -5.18
C LEU A 247 -49.93 6.62 -5.77
N ALA A 248 -49.16 5.66 -6.28
CA ALA A 248 -47.85 5.89 -6.87
C ALA A 248 -47.91 5.82 -8.41
N PRO A 249 -47.16 6.67 -9.14
CA PRO A 249 -46.92 6.46 -10.56
C PRO A 249 -45.97 5.27 -10.79
N GLU A 250 -45.97 4.70 -12.01
CA GLU A 250 -45.20 3.48 -12.35
C GLU A 250 -43.72 3.54 -11.95
N LYS A 251 -43.07 4.70 -12.18
CA LYS A 251 -41.65 4.90 -11.88
C LYS A 251 -41.29 4.92 -10.39
N ASP A 252 -42.25 5.21 -9.52
CA ASP A 252 -42.05 5.28 -8.06
C ASP A 252 -42.69 4.03 -7.39
N PHE A 253 -43.07 3.01 -8.17
CA PHE A 253 -43.73 1.78 -7.73
C PHE A 253 -42.76 0.59 -7.74
N HIS A 254 -41.98 0.47 -6.67
CA HIS A 254 -41.12 -0.67 -6.39
C HIS A 254 -40.76 -0.65 -4.90
N ASP A 255 -40.41 -1.81 -4.35
CA ASP A 255 -39.90 -1.88 -2.99
C ASP A 255 -38.48 -1.30 -2.91
N PRO A 256 -38.17 -0.49 -1.88
CA PRO A 256 -36.80 -0.11 -1.58
C PRO A 256 -35.92 -1.35 -1.40
N VAL A 257 -34.75 -1.37 -2.05
CA VAL A 257 -33.81 -2.49 -2.01
C VAL A 257 -32.67 -2.16 -1.05
N ILE A 258 -32.42 -3.04 -0.09
CA ILE A 258 -31.30 -2.92 0.86
C ILE A 258 -30.22 -3.92 0.46
N VAL A 259 -29.01 -3.42 0.22
CA VAL A 259 -27.83 -4.25 0.01
C VAL A 259 -27.12 -4.47 1.34
N VAL A 260 -27.09 -5.73 1.79
CA VAL A 260 -26.49 -6.16 3.06
C VAL A 260 -25.18 -6.90 2.77
N PRO A 261 -24.02 -6.31 3.10
CA PRO A 261 -22.73 -6.95 2.86
C PRO A 261 -22.45 -8.11 3.83
N GLY A 262 -21.42 -8.89 3.52
CA GLY A 262 -20.89 -9.93 4.39
C GLY A 262 -19.72 -9.42 5.24
N MET A 263 -19.01 -10.36 5.86
CA MET A 263 -17.77 -10.07 6.57
C MET A 263 -16.81 -9.29 5.67
N LEU A 264 -16.21 -8.21 6.20
CA LEU A 264 -15.32 -7.29 5.47
C LEU A 264 -15.93 -6.51 4.31
N GLY A 265 -17.20 -6.71 3.97
CA GLY A 265 -17.93 -5.85 3.04
C GLY A 265 -18.33 -4.50 3.65
N SER A 266 -17.85 -4.16 4.84
CA SER A 266 -18.02 -2.85 5.47
C SER A 266 -16.75 -2.44 6.22
N TYR A 267 -16.43 -1.15 6.14
CA TYR A 267 -15.27 -0.58 6.82
C TYR A 267 -15.58 0.83 7.35
N PRO A 268 -15.07 1.23 8.53
CA PRO A 268 -15.22 2.60 9.01
C PRO A 268 -14.34 3.56 8.20
N ILE A 269 -14.91 4.68 7.76
CA ILE A 269 -14.26 5.71 6.95
C ILE A 269 -14.46 7.08 7.59
N LEU A 270 -13.46 7.96 7.53
CA LEU A 270 -13.64 9.37 7.92
C LEU A 270 -13.87 10.21 6.68
N ARG A 271 -15.08 10.74 6.49
CA ARG A 271 -15.35 11.62 5.34
C ARG A 271 -14.81 13.03 5.59
N ALA A 272 -14.58 13.76 4.50
CA ALA A 272 -14.20 15.16 4.58
C ALA A 272 -15.23 15.94 5.42
N HIS A 273 -14.74 16.65 6.45
CA HIS A 273 -15.53 17.44 7.41
C HIS A 273 -16.28 16.65 8.52
N GLU A 274 -16.13 15.34 8.61
CA GLU A 274 -16.63 14.54 9.74
C GLU A 274 -15.55 14.44 10.83
N THR A 275 -15.97 14.40 12.10
CA THR A 275 -15.06 14.24 13.26
C THR A 275 -14.97 12.80 13.76
N GLU A 276 -15.88 11.93 13.32
CA GLU A 276 -16.00 10.54 13.74
C GLU A 276 -16.15 9.64 12.50
N PRO A 277 -15.53 8.44 12.47
CA PRO A 277 -15.69 7.52 11.36
C PRO A 277 -17.12 7.02 11.20
N VAL A 278 -17.57 6.89 9.94
CA VAL A 278 -18.85 6.29 9.54
C VAL A 278 -18.62 4.99 8.79
N TRP A 279 -19.48 3.99 8.97
CA TRP A 279 -19.38 2.74 8.22
C TRP A 279 -19.75 2.96 6.74
N ALA A 280 -18.91 2.46 5.83
CA ALA A 280 -19.14 2.49 4.39
C ALA A 280 -19.12 1.08 3.79
N LEU A 281 -19.89 0.90 2.72
CA LEU A 281 -20.00 -0.35 1.98
C LEU A 281 -18.73 -0.59 1.17
N ASP A 282 -18.01 -1.63 1.56
CA ASP A 282 -16.84 -2.21 0.88
C ASP A 282 -15.89 -1.24 0.15
N PRO A 283 -15.27 -0.29 0.87
CA PRO A 283 -14.31 0.63 0.27
C PRO A 283 -13.00 -0.05 -0.15
N LEU A 284 -12.71 -1.24 0.39
CA LEU A 284 -11.43 -1.94 0.19
C LEU A 284 -11.46 -2.85 -1.05
N PHE A 285 -12.48 -3.69 -1.19
CA PHE A 285 -12.55 -4.70 -2.26
C PHE A 285 -13.46 -4.26 -3.42
N GLN A 286 -14.43 -3.38 -3.14
CA GLN A 286 -15.39 -2.84 -4.11
C GLN A 286 -16.23 -3.93 -4.83
N ASN A 287 -16.44 -5.08 -4.19
CA ASN A 287 -17.19 -6.23 -4.69
C ASN A 287 -18.67 -5.90 -4.95
N TYR A 288 -19.24 -4.95 -4.20
CA TYR A 288 -20.66 -4.58 -4.30
C TYR A 288 -20.94 -3.43 -5.27
N ARG A 289 -19.90 -2.78 -5.81
CA ARG A 289 -20.05 -1.56 -6.59
C ARG A 289 -20.85 -1.78 -7.86
N ASP A 290 -20.57 -2.90 -8.54
CA ASP A 290 -21.21 -3.27 -9.80
C ASP A 290 -22.72 -3.53 -9.57
N LEU A 291 -23.05 -4.34 -8.56
CA LEU A 291 -24.44 -4.61 -8.15
C LEU A 291 -25.23 -3.33 -7.84
N VAL A 292 -24.70 -2.49 -6.96
CA VAL A 292 -25.36 -1.23 -6.55
C VAL A 292 -25.54 -0.31 -7.77
N ALA A 293 -24.53 -0.21 -8.63
CA ALA A 293 -24.61 0.61 -9.83
C ALA A 293 -25.64 0.07 -10.83
N SER A 294 -25.74 -1.24 -11.00
CA SER A 294 -26.75 -1.88 -11.85
C SER A 294 -28.16 -1.68 -11.33
N LEU A 295 -28.40 -1.87 -10.03
CA LEU A 295 -29.71 -1.62 -9.43
C LEU A 295 -30.17 -0.17 -9.67
N ARG A 296 -29.28 0.80 -9.40
CA ARG A 296 -29.52 2.22 -9.63
C ARG A 296 -29.88 2.51 -11.10
N LYS A 297 -29.07 2.00 -12.03
CA LYS A 297 -29.25 2.19 -13.48
C LYS A 297 -30.53 1.58 -14.04
N ASN A 298 -31.08 0.56 -13.38
CA ASN A 298 -32.29 -0.14 -13.81
C ASN A 298 -33.56 0.37 -13.11
N GLY A 299 -33.57 1.64 -12.70
CA GLY A 299 -34.78 2.34 -12.24
C GLY A 299 -34.94 2.40 -10.72
N LEU A 300 -33.92 2.02 -9.95
CA LEU A 300 -33.93 2.06 -8.48
C LEU A 300 -32.99 3.14 -7.91
N ASP A 301 -32.64 4.18 -8.69
CA ASP A 301 -31.65 5.21 -8.32
C ASP A 301 -31.83 5.77 -6.89
N GLU A 302 -33.06 6.13 -6.50
CA GLU A 302 -33.40 6.68 -5.18
C GLU A 302 -33.82 5.62 -4.14
N ASP A 303 -33.91 4.36 -4.56
CA ASP A 303 -34.51 3.27 -3.80
C ASP A 303 -33.52 2.14 -3.45
N VAL A 304 -32.24 2.29 -3.82
CA VAL A 304 -31.16 1.40 -3.37
C VAL A 304 -30.47 1.97 -2.14
N TYR A 305 -30.55 1.23 -1.04
CA TYR A 305 -29.96 1.57 0.24
C TYR A 305 -28.82 0.61 0.57
N GLU A 306 -27.69 1.18 0.96
CA GLU A 306 -26.54 0.42 1.43
C GLU A 306 -26.68 0.26 2.95
N PHE A 307 -26.46 -0.95 3.48
CA PHE A 307 -26.45 -1.21 4.92
C PHE A 307 -25.06 -1.64 5.40
N PRO A 308 -24.09 -0.72 5.48
CA PRO A 308 -22.81 -1.03 6.08
C PRO A 308 -22.94 -1.10 7.61
N TYR A 309 -22.29 -2.10 8.22
CA TYR A 309 -22.38 -2.35 9.67
C TYR A 309 -21.06 -2.87 10.24
N ASP A 310 -20.93 -2.82 11.57
CA ASP A 310 -19.81 -3.47 12.25
C ASP A 310 -20.00 -4.98 12.25
N TRP A 311 -19.46 -5.61 11.22
CA TRP A 311 -19.57 -7.05 11.04
C TRP A 311 -18.78 -7.84 12.10
N ARG A 312 -17.95 -7.21 12.93
CA ARG A 312 -17.18 -7.90 13.99
C ARG A 312 -18.06 -8.31 15.18
N GLU A 313 -19.16 -7.60 15.36
CA GLU A 313 -20.16 -7.87 16.38
C GLU A 313 -21.04 -9.08 16.01
N SER A 314 -21.84 -9.55 16.96
CA SER A 314 -22.81 -10.64 16.71
C SER A 314 -23.81 -10.28 15.62
N ASN A 315 -24.15 -11.24 14.76
CA ASN A 315 -25.18 -11.11 13.73
C ASN A 315 -26.55 -10.76 14.33
N VAL A 316 -26.82 -11.11 15.60
CA VAL A 316 -28.03 -10.71 16.34
C VAL A 316 -28.08 -9.20 16.57
N LEU A 317 -26.93 -8.56 16.85
CA LEU A 317 -26.86 -7.11 17.00
C LEU A 317 -27.03 -6.42 15.64
N SER A 318 -26.35 -6.93 14.62
CA SER A 318 -26.45 -6.43 13.24
C SER A 318 -27.88 -6.52 12.71
N ALA A 319 -28.63 -7.58 13.05
CA ALA A 319 -30.03 -7.74 12.67
C ALA A 319 -30.94 -6.66 13.30
N LYS A 320 -30.64 -6.22 14.53
CA LYS A 320 -31.35 -5.11 15.18
C LYS A 320 -31.06 -3.77 14.50
N LEU A 321 -29.81 -3.56 14.08
CA LEU A 321 -29.45 -2.37 13.29
C LEU A 321 -30.12 -2.40 11.92
N LEU A 322 -30.26 -3.58 11.31
CA LEU A 322 -31.00 -3.76 10.05
C LEU A 322 -32.49 -3.42 10.24
N ALA A 323 -33.11 -3.89 11.32
CA ALA A 323 -34.49 -3.54 11.67
C ALA A 323 -34.69 -2.02 11.81
N GLN A 324 -33.75 -1.32 12.45
CA GLN A 324 -33.76 0.14 12.55
C GLN A 324 -33.64 0.80 11.17
N LYS A 325 -32.73 0.30 10.32
CA LYS A 325 -32.54 0.82 8.97
C LYS A 325 -33.79 0.65 8.11
N ILE A 326 -34.45 -0.50 8.20
CA ILE A 326 -35.71 -0.79 7.51
C ILE A 326 -36.79 0.20 7.96
N GLN A 327 -36.90 0.45 9.26
CA GLN A 327 -37.86 1.42 9.79
C GLN A 327 -37.57 2.85 9.31
N GLU A 328 -36.30 3.28 9.30
CA GLU A 328 -35.90 4.57 8.73
C GLU A 328 -36.31 4.71 7.26
N ILE A 329 -36.09 3.67 6.45
CA ILE A 329 -36.44 3.65 5.02
C ILE A 329 -37.95 3.73 4.83
N LYS A 330 -38.72 2.91 5.56
CA LYS A 330 -40.19 2.91 5.50
C LYS A 330 -40.78 4.26 5.86
N GLU A 331 -40.24 4.92 6.89
CA GLU A 331 -40.66 6.25 7.31
C GLU A 331 -40.30 7.32 6.27
N ALA A 332 -39.10 7.27 5.70
CA ALA A 332 -38.61 8.22 4.71
C ALA A 332 -39.33 8.10 3.36
N ARG A 333 -39.61 6.87 2.91
CA ARG A 333 -40.27 6.59 1.62
C ARG A 333 -41.78 6.55 1.70
N HIS A 334 -42.34 6.49 2.91
CA HIS A 334 -43.75 6.16 3.12
C HIS A 334 -44.11 4.90 2.33
N TRP A 335 -43.33 3.83 2.52
CA TRP A 335 -43.51 2.56 1.83
C TRP A 335 -43.55 1.43 2.87
N PRO A 336 -44.39 0.38 2.68
CA PRO A 336 -44.69 -0.56 3.76
C PRO A 336 -43.65 -1.66 3.95
N LYS A 337 -42.88 -2.00 2.91
CA LYS A 337 -41.94 -3.14 2.89
C LYS A 337 -40.63 -2.77 2.22
N VAL A 338 -39.64 -3.66 2.30
CA VAL A 338 -38.37 -3.56 1.56
C VAL A 338 -38.00 -4.91 0.97
N ASP A 339 -37.14 -4.90 -0.03
CA ASP A 339 -36.42 -6.08 -0.51
C ASP A 339 -34.98 -6.07 0.01
N ILE A 340 -34.44 -7.25 0.30
CA ILE A 340 -33.09 -7.40 0.83
C ILE A 340 -32.26 -8.24 -0.12
N VAL A 341 -31.13 -7.70 -0.58
CA VAL A 341 -30.09 -8.44 -1.30
C VAL A 341 -28.88 -8.56 -0.38
N ALA A 342 -28.62 -9.77 0.10
CA ALA A 342 -27.65 -10.02 1.15
C ALA A 342 -26.55 -10.98 0.68
N HIS A 343 -25.29 -10.62 0.89
CA HIS A 343 -24.16 -11.46 0.49
C HIS A 343 -23.48 -12.13 1.69
N SER A 344 -23.11 -13.39 1.55
CA SER A 344 -22.32 -14.13 2.53
C SER A 344 -22.98 -14.07 3.91
N MET A 345 -22.25 -13.68 4.95
CA MET A 345 -22.76 -13.49 6.31
C MET A 345 -23.92 -12.47 6.41
N GLY A 346 -24.03 -11.53 5.48
CA GLY A 346 -25.14 -10.58 5.42
C GLY A 346 -26.50 -11.28 5.29
N GLY A 347 -26.55 -12.43 4.63
CA GLY A 347 -27.76 -13.25 4.55
C GLY A 347 -28.19 -13.80 5.90
N LEU A 348 -27.22 -14.15 6.77
CA LEU A 348 -27.50 -14.58 8.14
C LEU A 348 -28.04 -13.42 8.99
N VAL A 349 -27.56 -12.20 8.77
CA VAL A 349 -28.10 -10.98 9.42
C VAL A 349 -29.55 -10.74 9.02
N ALA A 350 -29.86 -10.84 7.72
CA ALA A 350 -31.21 -10.66 7.21
C ALA A 350 -32.16 -11.76 7.72
N ARG A 351 -31.72 -13.02 7.71
CA ARG A 351 -32.46 -14.15 8.27
C ARG A 351 -32.71 -14.00 9.76
N GLU A 352 -31.70 -13.62 10.54
CA GLU A 352 -31.87 -13.40 11.99
C GLU A 352 -32.96 -12.35 12.26
N TYR A 353 -33.03 -11.28 11.47
CA TYR A 353 -34.10 -10.29 11.58
C TYR A 353 -35.48 -10.90 11.28
N ILE A 354 -35.66 -11.51 10.11
CA ILE A 354 -36.95 -12.07 9.64
C ILE A 354 -37.45 -13.17 10.57
N GLU A 355 -36.55 -14.00 11.08
CA GLU A 355 -36.89 -15.14 11.93
C GLU A 355 -36.98 -14.76 13.42
N SER A 356 -36.70 -13.49 13.77
CA SER A 356 -36.81 -12.99 15.14
C SER A 356 -38.26 -12.85 15.60
N ASN A 357 -38.46 -12.53 16.88
CA ASN A 357 -39.77 -12.13 17.40
C ASN A 357 -40.03 -10.61 17.23
N GLU A 358 -39.03 -9.87 16.75
CA GLU A 358 -39.09 -8.42 16.51
C GLU A 358 -39.46 -8.10 15.04
N TYR A 359 -39.56 -9.12 14.17
CA TYR A 359 -39.92 -8.96 12.77
C TYR A 359 -41.32 -8.34 12.61
N GLN A 360 -41.44 -7.31 11.77
CA GLN A 360 -42.68 -6.53 11.62
C GLN A 360 -43.44 -6.86 10.32
N ALA A 361 -43.12 -7.97 9.66
CA ALA A 361 -43.69 -8.34 8.36
C ALA A 361 -43.45 -7.29 7.26
N ASP A 362 -42.28 -6.66 7.30
CA ASP A 362 -41.86 -5.52 6.48
C ASP A 362 -40.70 -5.81 5.52
N VAL A 363 -40.38 -7.10 5.33
CA VAL A 363 -39.55 -7.57 4.21
C VAL A 363 -40.46 -8.31 3.24
N ASP A 364 -40.39 -7.97 1.95
CA ASP A 364 -41.11 -8.74 0.92
C ASP A 364 -40.25 -9.85 0.35
N GLN A 365 -39.07 -9.51 -0.17
CA GLN A 365 -38.16 -10.47 -0.76
C GLN A 365 -36.81 -10.49 -0.02
N LEU A 366 -36.27 -11.70 0.17
CA LEU A 366 -34.90 -11.94 0.59
C LEU A 366 -34.17 -12.67 -0.54
N ILE A 367 -33.11 -12.06 -1.04
CA ILE A 367 -32.19 -12.66 -2.01
C ILE A 367 -30.85 -12.83 -1.32
N THR A 368 -30.40 -14.07 -1.13
CA THR A 368 -29.07 -14.35 -0.58
C THR A 368 -28.09 -14.72 -1.67
N LEU A 369 -26.85 -14.25 -1.54
CA LEU A 369 -25.73 -14.53 -2.43
C LEU A 369 -24.68 -15.30 -1.64
N GLY A 370 -24.52 -16.60 -1.88
CA GLY A 370 -23.47 -17.42 -1.25
C GLY A 370 -23.53 -17.48 0.28
N THR A 371 -24.72 -17.39 0.88
CA THR A 371 -24.85 -17.36 2.34
C THR A 371 -24.47 -18.71 2.96
N PRO A 372 -23.58 -18.74 3.98
CA PRO A 372 -23.18 -19.97 4.65
C PRO A 372 -24.25 -20.41 5.67
N GLU A 373 -25.36 -20.96 5.21
CA GLU A 373 -26.52 -21.27 6.05
C GLU A 373 -26.20 -22.26 7.18
N LEU A 374 -25.21 -23.14 6.99
CA LEU A 374 -24.70 -24.08 8.00
C LEU A 374 -23.26 -23.77 8.43
N GLY A 375 -22.76 -22.56 8.15
CA GLY A 375 -21.40 -22.11 8.43
C GLY A 375 -20.38 -22.45 7.33
N ALA A 376 -19.15 -21.97 7.47
CA ALA A 376 -18.07 -22.15 6.51
C ALA A 376 -16.84 -22.76 7.20
N PRO A 377 -16.30 -23.90 6.73
CA PRO A 377 -15.14 -24.54 7.36
C PRO A 377 -13.92 -23.64 7.49
N GLU A 378 -13.70 -22.69 6.58
CA GLU A 378 -12.62 -21.71 6.70
C GLU A 378 -12.63 -20.92 8.02
N ALA A 379 -13.80 -20.73 8.66
CA ALA A 379 -13.89 -20.11 9.98
C ALA A 379 -13.06 -20.85 11.04
N TYR A 380 -12.82 -22.15 10.86
CA TYR A 380 -11.93 -22.94 11.72
C TYR A 380 -10.46 -22.48 11.65
N LEU A 381 -9.97 -22.16 10.45
CA LEU A 381 -8.59 -21.69 10.25
C LEU A 381 -8.38 -20.35 10.94
N ARG A 382 -9.40 -19.48 10.91
CA ARG A 382 -9.40 -18.16 11.54
C ARG A 382 -9.54 -18.29 13.06
N TRP A 383 -10.53 -19.04 13.54
CA TRP A 383 -10.81 -19.19 14.97
C TRP A 383 -9.72 -19.99 15.70
N ASP A 384 -9.37 -21.20 15.27
CA ASP A 384 -8.42 -22.03 16.02
C ASP A 384 -6.95 -21.74 15.65
N GLY A 385 -6.70 -21.31 14.41
CA GLY A 385 -5.36 -21.09 13.87
C GLY A 385 -4.90 -19.63 13.80
N ALA A 386 -5.82 -18.67 13.78
CA ALA A 386 -5.55 -17.28 13.38
C ALA A 386 -4.81 -17.19 12.03
N LYS A 387 -5.27 -17.96 11.04
CA LYS A 387 -4.66 -18.05 9.70
C LYS A 387 -5.64 -17.77 8.56
N TRP A 388 -5.09 -17.22 7.49
CA TRP A 388 -5.71 -16.91 6.19
C TRP A 388 -4.70 -17.34 5.11
N PHE A 389 -5.17 -17.86 3.97
CA PHE A 389 -4.29 -18.44 2.97
C PHE A 389 -4.73 -18.17 1.50
N TRP A 390 -3.76 -18.23 0.58
CA TRP A 390 -3.93 -18.47 -0.87
C TRP A 390 -4.66 -17.45 -1.77
N SER A 391 -5.63 -16.69 -1.26
CA SER A 391 -6.43 -15.75 -2.07
C SER A 391 -6.01 -14.29 -1.85
N PHE A 392 -6.24 -13.45 -2.86
CA PHE A 392 -6.02 -12.01 -2.77
C PHE A 392 -6.84 -11.39 -1.63
N SER A 393 -8.11 -11.78 -1.50
CA SER A 393 -8.96 -11.30 -0.43
C SER A 393 -8.45 -11.78 0.93
N GLU A 394 -8.11 -13.06 1.08
CA GLU A 394 -7.61 -13.68 2.32
C GLU A 394 -6.37 -12.97 2.89
N LEU A 395 -5.36 -12.68 2.06
CA LEU A 395 -4.17 -11.93 2.49
C LEU A 395 -4.52 -10.52 2.96
N MET A 396 -5.43 -9.84 2.27
CA MET A 396 -5.94 -8.53 2.70
C MET A 396 -6.76 -8.62 4.00
N GLN A 397 -7.52 -9.70 4.21
CA GLN A 397 -8.24 -9.91 5.47
C GLN A 397 -7.25 -10.10 6.63
N GLU A 398 -6.27 -10.99 6.48
CA GLU A 398 -5.24 -11.21 7.49
C GLU A 398 -4.57 -9.90 7.87
N PHE A 399 -4.24 -9.13 6.84
CA PHE A 399 -3.67 -7.81 6.98
C PHE A 399 -4.58 -6.89 7.84
N VAL A 400 -5.88 -6.78 7.53
CA VAL A 400 -6.85 -5.97 8.28
C VAL A 400 -6.98 -6.43 9.73
N PHE A 401 -7.07 -7.75 9.98
CA PHE A 401 -7.18 -8.30 11.32
C PHE A 401 -5.94 -8.00 12.18
N LYS A 402 -4.73 -8.04 11.59
CA LYS A 402 -3.49 -7.63 12.28
C LYS A 402 -3.57 -6.19 12.76
N GLN A 403 -4.11 -5.28 11.95
CA GLN A 403 -4.23 -3.87 12.33
C GLN A 403 -5.19 -3.66 13.49
N TRP A 404 -6.35 -4.31 13.46
CA TRP A 404 -7.31 -4.18 14.55
C TRP A 404 -6.84 -4.84 15.83
N ALA A 405 -6.21 -6.01 15.76
CA ALA A 405 -5.59 -6.63 16.91
C ALA A 405 -4.63 -5.65 17.59
N LYS A 406 -3.75 -5.03 16.80
CA LYS A 406 -2.78 -4.06 17.31
C LYS A 406 -3.42 -2.79 17.86
N HIS A 407 -4.45 -2.25 17.18
CA HIS A 407 -5.23 -1.10 17.66
C HIS A 407 -5.82 -1.37 19.05
N GLU A 408 -6.32 -2.58 19.25
CA GLU A 408 -6.93 -3.01 20.51
C GLU A 408 -5.90 -3.45 21.56
N GLY A 409 -4.60 -3.30 21.27
CA GLY A 409 -3.51 -3.60 22.20
C GLY A 409 -3.07 -5.07 22.22
N PHE A 410 -3.47 -5.86 21.22
CA PHE A 410 -3.06 -7.26 21.07
C PHE A 410 -1.87 -7.40 20.13
N ASP A 411 -0.86 -8.18 20.54
CA ASP A 411 0.31 -8.49 19.74
C ASP A 411 0.04 -9.56 18.66
N ASP A 412 -1.09 -10.27 18.78
CA ASP A 412 -1.44 -11.41 17.92
C ASP A 412 -2.95 -11.50 17.68
N ILE A 413 -3.33 -11.94 16.48
CA ILE A 413 -4.73 -12.04 16.05
C ILE A 413 -5.49 -13.07 16.88
N TYR A 414 -4.84 -14.17 17.30
CA TYR A 414 -5.50 -15.21 18.10
C TYR A 414 -5.98 -14.65 19.45
N ASP A 415 -5.15 -13.86 20.13
CA ASP A 415 -5.52 -13.27 21.42
C ASP A 415 -6.64 -12.25 21.22
N TYR A 416 -6.57 -11.44 20.15
CA TYR A 416 -7.65 -10.54 19.78
C TYR A 416 -8.98 -11.26 19.56
N LEU A 417 -8.99 -12.33 18.76
CA LEU A 417 -10.19 -13.13 18.45
C LEU A 417 -10.83 -13.79 19.69
N HIS A 418 -10.07 -14.07 20.74
CA HIS A 418 -10.58 -14.80 21.92
C HIS A 418 -10.78 -13.92 23.15
N GLU A 419 -9.97 -12.88 23.34
CA GLU A 419 -10.03 -12.00 24.51
C GLU A 419 -10.94 -10.78 24.27
N LYS A 420 -11.06 -10.31 23.02
CA LYS A 420 -12.06 -9.32 22.59
C LYS A 420 -12.82 -9.90 21.38
N PRO A 421 -13.76 -10.83 21.63
CA PRO A 421 -14.20 -11.76 20.60
C PRO A 421 -14.83 -11.04 19.41
N ILE A 422 -14.29 -11.31 18.22
CA ILE A 422 -14.99 -11.06 16.96
C ILE A 422 -16.03 -12.16 16.83
N ILE A 423 -17.18 -11.94 17.47
CA ILE A 423 -18.21 -12.96 17.70
C ILE A 423 -18.70 -13.54 16.37
N SER A 424 -18.79 -12.71 15.32
CA SER A 424 -19.22 -13.14 14.00
C SER A 424 -18.34 -14.24 13.37
N VAL A 425 -17.03 -14.26 13.64
CA VAL A 425 -16.15 -15.35 13.15
C VAL A 425 -16.53 -16.68 13.77
N ARG A 426 -16.92 -16.68 15.06
CA ARG A 426 -17.46 -17.86 15.74
C ARG A 426 -18.83 -18.26 15.20
N GLU A 427 -19.67 -17.29 14.89
CA GLU A 427 -21.00 -17.50 14.31
C GLU A 427 -20.97 -17.99 12.85
N LEU A 428 -19.79 -18.07 12.24
CA LEU A 428 -19.56 -18.72 10.95
C LEU A 428 -19.04 -20.16 11.07
N LEU A 429 -18.77 -20.67 12.27
CA LEU A 429 -18.32 -22.05 12.44
C LEU A 429 -19.38 -23.06 11.95
N PRO A 430 -19.00 -24.16 11.28
CA PRO A 430 -19.99 -25.10 10.75
C PRO A 430 -20.83 -25.80 11.82
N THR A 431 -22.11 -26.06 11.53
CA THR A 431 -23.03 -26.85 12.38
C THR A 431 -23.18 -28.31 11.93
N TYR A 432 -22.21 -28.83 11.18
CA TYR A 432 -22.15 -30.21 10.69
C TYR A 432 -20.75 -30.78 10.90
N ASP A 433 -20.52 -32.07 10.64
CA ASP A 433 -19.22 -32.70 10.89
C ASP A 433 -18.19 -32.24 9.85
N TYR A 434 -17.15 -31.50 10.27
CA TYR A 434 -16.11 -30.95 9.36
C TYR A 434 -14.67 -31.21 9.80
N LEU A 435 -14.43 -31.80 10.98
CA LEU A 435 -13.09 -32.18 11.45
C LEU A 435 -12.95 -33.70 11.43
N ALA A 436 -12.01 -34.24 10.66
CA ALA A 436 -11.72 -35.67 10.62
C ALA A 436 -10.48 -36.01 11.43
N ARG A 437 -10.59 -36.97 12.35
CA ARG A 437 -9.49 -37.45 13.20
C ARG A 437 -9.08 -38.87 12.82
N LEU A 438 -7.80 -39.19 12.98
CA LEU A 438 -7.30 -40.54 12.72
C LEU A 438 -7.78 -41.51 13.80
N LYS A 439 -8.53 -42.54 13.42
CA LYS A 439 -9.03 -43.61 14.30
C LYS A 439 -8.87 -44.96 13.61
N ASP A 440 -8.21 -45.91 14.26
CA ASP A 440 -7.96 -47.26 13.74
C ASP A 440 -7.30 -47.31 12.34
N GLY A 441 -6.54 -46.27 11.97
CA GLY A 441 -5.82 -46.18 10.70
C GLY A 441 -6.56 -45.46 9.57
N GLU A 442 -7.80 -45.01 9.80
CA GLU A 442 -8.59 -44.23 8.85
C GLU A 442 -8.98 -42.87 9.45
N TYR A 443 -9.10 -41.82 8.62
CA TYR A 443 -9.61 -40.53 9.07
C TYR A 443 -11.14 -40.57 9.05
N LEU A 444 -11.75 -40.41 10.23
CA LEU A 444 -13.20 -40.38 10.40
C LEU A 444 -13.63 -39.00 10.86
N LEU A 445 -14.72 -38.48 10.29
CA LEU A 445 -15.34 -37.24 10.74
C LEU A 445 -15.74 -37.37 12.22
N SER A 446 -15.31 -36.40 13.01
CA SER A 446 -15.73 -36.19 14.39
C SER A 446 -17.13 -35.57 14.37
N PRO A 447 -18.06 -36.06 15.22
CA PRO A 447 -19.35 -35.43 15.40
C PRO A 447 -19.19 -33.95 15.75
N TYR A 448 -20.04 -33.11 15.16
CA TYR A 448 -20.09 -31.69 15.44
C TYR A 448 -20.19 -31.43 16.97
N GLY A 449 -19.39 -30.47 17.44
CA GLY A 449 -19.28 -30.11 18.85
C GLY A 449 -18.41 -31.05 19.70
N ASP A 450 -18.00 -32.21 19.19
CA ASP A 450 -17.16 -33.15 19.94
C ASP A 450 -15.72 -32.64 20.03
N GLY A 451 -15.39 -32.03 21.17
CA GLY A 451 -14.09 -31.42 21.42
C GLY A 451 -13.86 -30.12 20.65
N TYR A 452 -14.91 -29.41 20.22
CA TYR A 452 -14.84 -28.06 19.63
C TYR A 452 -16.07 -27.21 20.02
N PRO A 453 -15.97 -25.86 20.10
CA PRO A 453 -17.12 -25.02 20.42
C PRO A 453 -18.29 -25.15 19.43
N HIS A 454 -19.51 -25.08 19.96
CA HIS A 454 -20.73 -25.02 19.19
C HIS A 454 -21.00 -23.60 18.65
N ASN A 455 -21.59 -23.52 17.46
CA ASN A 455 -22.18 -22.32 16.89
C ASN A 455 -23.65 -22.18 17.32
N GLU A 456 -23.86 -21.70 18.55
CA GLU A 456 -25.20 -21.50 19.13
C GLU A 456 -26.09 -20.58 18.28
N PHE A 457 -25.51 -19.63 17.54
CA PHE A 457 -26.25 -18.72 16.68
C PHE A 457 -26.93 -19.46 15.52
N LEU A 458 -26.16 -20.20 14.72
CA LEU A 458 -26.71 -20.96 13.59
C LEU A 458 -27.60 -22.11 14.05
N GLU A 459 -27.27 -22.76 15.16
CA GLU A 459 -28.13 -23.79 15.75
C GLU A 459 -29.51 -23.24 16.09
N ASN A 460 -29.57 -22.07 16.72
CA ASN A 460 -30.83 -21.41 17.04
C ASN A 460 -31.55 -20.94 15.76
N LEU A 461 -30.84 -20.25 14.86
CA LEU A 461 -31.40 -19.72 13.62
C LEU A 461 -32.02 -20.82 12.76
N ASN A 462 -31.41 -22.00 12.70
CA ASN A 462 -31.87 -23.11 11.85
C ASN A 462 -32.84 -24.07 12.55
N THR A 463 -33.39 -23.71 13.71
CA THR A 463 -34.49 -24.48 14.31
C THR A 463 -35.74 -24.44 13.44
N SER A 464 -36.49 -25.54 13.37
CA SER A 464 -37.70 -25.61 12.54
C SER A 464 -38.75 -24.54 12.88
N GLU A 465 -38.80 -24.08 14.14
CA GLU A 465 -39.69 -22.98 14.57
C GLU A 465 -39.29 -21.64 13.95
N ARG A 466 -37.99 -21.34 13.90
CA ARG A 466 -37.48 -20.09 13.32
C ARG A 466 -37.58 -20.12 11.80
N VAL A 467 -37.13 -21.21 11.18
CA VAL A 467 -37.15 -21.40 9.72
C VAL A 467 -38.58 -21.32 9.16
N ALA A 468 -39.59 -21.79 9.89
CA ALA A 468 -40.99 -21.68 9.48
C ALA A 468 -41.46 -20.22 9.27
N LYS A 469 -40.81 -19.24 9.91
CA LYS A 469 -41.13 -17.81 9.75
C LYS A 469 -40.70 -17.24 8.40
N LEU A 470 -39.76 -17.89 7.71
CA LEU A 470 -39.35 -17.49 6.34
C LEU A 470 -40.49 -17.63 5.33
N SER A 471 -41.51 -18.45 5.61
CA SER A 471 -42.68 -18.63 4.72
C SER A 471 -43.48 -17.34 4.45
N GLY A 472 -43.28 -16.29 5.27
CA GLY A 472 -43.88 -14.97 5.07
C GLY A 472 -43.11 -14.04 4.12
N VAL A 473 -41.95 -14.47 3.61
CA VAL A 473 -41.03 -13.70 2.75
C VAL A 473 -40.74 -14.53 1.51
N GLU A 474 -40.61 -13.91 0.34
CA GLU A 474 -40.18 -14.62 -0.87
C GLU A 474 -38.66 -14.79 -0.77
N PHE A 475 -38.21 -16.05 -0.71
CA PHE A 475 -36.80 -16.32 -0.39
C PHE A 475 -36.07 -16.97 -1.57
N THR A 476 -35.08 -16.29 -2.13
CA THR A 476 -34.24 -16.78 -3.22
C THR A 476 -32.80 -16.96 -2.73
N LYS A 477 -32.24 -18.14 -2.97
CA LYS A 477 -30.82 -18.45 -2.76
C LYS A 477 -30.10 -18.43 -4.10
N ILE A 478 -29.11 -17.55 -4.25
CA ILE A 478 -28.16 -17.57 -5.37
C ILE A 478 -26.84 -18.10 -4.83
N ILE A 479 -26.40 -19.23 -5.36
CA ILE A 479 -25.24 -19.97 -4.86
C ILE A 479 -24.18 -20.08 -5.96
N GLY A 480 -22.91 -19.88 -5.59
CA GLY A 480 -21.79 -20.08 -6.52
C GLY A 480 -21.36 -21.54 -6.57
N LYS A 481 -20.92 -21.98 -7.74
CA LYS A 481 -20.27 -23.29 -7.91
C LYS A 481 -19.07 -23.14 -8.84
N LEU A 482 -17.87 -23.45 -8.36
CA LEU A 482 -16.67 -23.47 -9.18
C LEU A 482 -16.67 -24.66 -10.15
N MET A 483 -16.08 -24.46 -11.33
CA MET A 483 -15.99 -25.49 -12.39
C MET A 483 -15.09 -26.68 -12.04
N ASN A 484 -14.22 -26.51 -11.04
CA ASN A 484 -13.34 -27.57 -10.56
C ASN A 484 -14.00 -28.25 -9.35
N ASP A 485 -14.39 -29.51 -9.51
CA ASP A 485 -14.91 -30.33 -8.41
C ASP A 485 -13.91 -30.37 -7.24
N GLU A 486 -14.43 -30.38 -6.01
CA GLU A 486 -13.65 -30.42 -4.75
C GLU A 486 -12.73 -29.21 -4.49
N SER A 487 -12.93 -28.08 -5.17
CA SER A 487 -12.11 -26.86 -4.97
C SER A 487 -12.50 -26.01 -3.75
N THR A 488 -13.61 -26.31 -3.08
CA THR A 488 -14.09 -25.58 -1.89
C THR A 488 -13.85 -26.40 -0.63
N ILE A 489 -13.38 -25.75 0.45
CA ILE A 489 -13.09 -26.44 1.70
C ILE A 489 -14.39 -26.89 2.38
N ALA A 490 -14.55 -28.21 2.52
CA ALA A 490 -15.66 -28.84 3.23
C ALA A 490 -15.31 -29.23 4.67
N GLY A 491 -14.02 -29.39 4.95
CA GLY A 491 -13.51 -29.80 6.25
C GLY A 491 -12.00 -30.05 6.27
N PHE A 492 -11.49 -30.54 7.39
CA PHE A 492 -10.06 -30.76 7.63
C PHE A 492 -9.80 -32.13 8.23
N ARG A 493 -8.73 -32.80 7.76
CA ARG A 493 -8.10 -33.90 8.47
C ARG A 493 -7.12 -33.31 9.48
N VAL A 494 -7.42 -33.48 10.77
CA VAL A 494 -6.64 -32.90 11.85
C VAL A 494 -5.81 -33.96 12.58
N ILE A 495 -4.62 -33.56 13.02
CA ILE A 495 -3.70 -34.35 13.81
C ILE A 495 -3.43 -33.65 15.15
N ASP A 496 -3.10 -34.44 16.17
CA ASP A 496 -2.64 -33.89 17.44
C ASP A 496 -1.21 -33.36 17.28
N ALA A 497 -1.05 -32.04 17.32
CA ALA A 497 0.24 -31.39 17.28
C ALA A 497 0.30 -30.27 18.33
N ASP A 498 1.38 -30.22 19.12
CA ASP A 498 1.59 -29.12 20.06
C ASP A 498 1.99 -27.85 19.30
N LYS A 499 1.03 -26.95 19.13
CA LYS A 499 1.19 -25.63 18.48
C LYS A 499 0.99 -24.50 19.49
N GLY A 500 1.18 -24.78 20.79
CA GLY A 500 1.00 -23.81 21.86
C GLY A 500 -0.45 -23.38 22.01
N LYS A 501 -0.73 -22.09 21.78
CA LYS A 501 -2.10 -21.54 21.91
C LYS A 501 -2.98 -21.76 20.67
N TYR A 502 -2.38 -22.01 19.51
CA TYR A 502 -3.09 -22.27 18.26
C TYR A 502 -3.47 -23.74 18.13
N TRP A 503 -4.50 -24.02 17.32
CA TRP A 503 -4.90 -25.37 16.93
C TRP A 503 -5.22 -26.29 18.12
N LYS A 504 -5.80 -25.73 19.19
CA LYS A 504 -6.10 -26.47 20.44
C LYS A 504 -6.99 -27.68 20.20
N HIS A 505 -7.73 -27.66 19.10
CA HIS A 505 -8.70 -28.69 18.79
C HIS A 505 -8.28 -29.57 17.60
N GLY A 506 -7.07 -29.38 17.08
CA GLY A 506 -6.47 -30.20 16.03
C GLY A 506 -5.70 -29.35 15.03
N TYR A 507 -4.50 -29.78 14.65
CA TYR A 507 -3.75 -29.11 13.58
C TYR A 507 -4.13 -29.73 12.23
N PRO A 508 -4.60 -28.96 11.23
CA PRO A 508 -4.81 -29.49 9.88
C PRO A 508 -3.49 -30.03 9.32
N ASP A 509 -3.47 -31.33 8.99
CA ASP A 509 -2.25 -32.01 8.53
C ASP A 509 -1.67 -31.27 7.30
N ASP A 510 -0.37 -31.02 7.28
CA ASP A 510 0.35 -30.47 6.12
C ASP A 510 -0.18 -29.14 5.51
N ILE A 511 -0.97 -28.33 6.24
CA ILE A 511 -1.62 -27.12 5.70
C ILE A 511 -0.66 -26.06 5.13
N GLU A 512 0.59 -26.02 5.62
CA GLU A 512 1.62 -25.04 5.26
C GLU A 512 2.40 -25.40 3.98
N SER A 513 2.34 -26.64 3.48
CA SER A 513 3.14 -27.08 2.31
C SER A 513 2.39 -26.97 0.97
N LEU A 514 1.16 -26.46 0.99
CA LEU A 514 0.16 -26.64 -0.07
C LEU A 514 0.22 -25.55 -1.14
N ASN A 515 0.40 -25.99 -2.39
CA ASN A 515 -0.03 -25.26 -3.58
C ASN A 515 -1.45 -25.75 -3.94
N PRO A 516 -2.44 -24.85 -4.18
CA PRO A 516 -3.83 -25.18 -4.51
C PRO A 516 -4.03 -26.23 -5.63
N SER A 517 -3.03 -26.44 -6.49
CA SER A 517 -3.11 -27.37 -7.63
C SER A 517 -2.93 -28.86 -7.28
N ASN A 518 -2.58 -29.20 -6.04
CA ASN A 518 -2.38 -30.60 -5.62
C ASN A 518 -3.23 -30.89 -4.39
N ALA A 519 -4.15 -31.84 -4.49
CA ALA A 519 -4.98 -32.35 -3.39
C ALA A 519 -4.17 -32.51 -2.11
N ALA A 520 -4.33 -31.54 -1.23
CA ALA A 520 -3.59 -31.38 -0.02
C ALA A 520 -3.80 -32.57 0.92
N ARG A 521 -2.73 -33.09 1.52
CA ARG A 521 -2.89 -33.79 2.80
C ARG A 521 -3.48 -32.77 3.77
N GLY A 522 -4.58 -33.10 4.46
CA GLY A 522 -5.21 -32.22 5.45
C GLY A 522 -6.51 -31.52 5.05
N ILE A 523 -6.76 -31.20 3.78
CA ILE A 523 -8.01 -30.55 3.35
C ILE A 523 -8.99 -31.59 2.82
N ILE A 524 -10.27 -31.44 3.18
CA ILE A 524 -11.38 -32.19 2.60
C ILE A 524 -12.11 -31.21 1.68
N GLY A 525 -11.99 -31.41 0.36
CA GLY A 525 -12.65 -30.59 -0.66
C GLY A 525 -14.08 -31.04 -0.95
N SER A 526 -14.90 -30.11 -1.43
CA SER A 526 -16.22 -30.35 -2.01
C SER A 526 -16.55 -29.28 -3.06
N ASP A 527 -17.67 -29.46 -3.76
CA ASP A 527 -18.25 -28.42 -4.62
C ASP A 527 -18.70 -27.21 -3.78
N GLY A 528 -18.59 -26.01 -4.34
CA GLY A 528 -18.96 -24.75 -3.69
C GLY A 528 -18.38 -23.56 -4.45
N ASP A 529 -18.43 -22.37 -3.84
CA ASP A 529 -18.00 -21.10 -4.44
C ASP A 529 -16.53 -20.73 -4.13
N GLY A 530 -15.75 -21.66 -3.57
CA GLY A 530 -14.38 -21.45 -3.11
C GLY A 530 -14.26 -21.08 -1.64
N THR A 531 -15.35 -20.72 -0.96
CA THR A 531 -15.38 -20.41 0.48
C THR A 531 -16.48 -21.17 1.21
N VAL A 532 -17.71 -21.16 0.68
CA VAL A 532 -18.88 -21.82 1.24
C VAL A 532 -19.14 -23.12 0.46
N PRO A 533 -19.07 -24.29 1.12
CA PRO A 533 -19.36 -25.56 0.47
C PRO A 533 -20.86 -25.67 0.16
N LEU A 534 -21.18 -26.36 -0.92
CA LEU A 534 -22.55 -26.47 -1.44
C LEU A 534 -23.54 -27.04 -0.42
N VAL A 535 -23.10 -27.96 0.45
CA VAL A 535 -23.93 -28.49 1.54
C VAL A 535 -24.41 -27.40 2.50
N SER A 536 -23.57 -26.39 2.77
CA SER A 536 -23.88 -25.26 3.63
C SER A 536 -24.72 -24.22 2.90
N ALA A 537 -24.38 -23.90 1.65
CA ALA A 537 -25.12 -22.92 0.86
C ALA A 537 -26.55 -23.38 0.52
N LEU A 538 -26.72 -24.67 0.17
CA LEU A 538 -28.04 -25.25 -0.11
C LEU A 538 -28.87 -25.39 1.16
N ALA A 539 -28.29 -26.05 2.17
CA ALA A 539 -28.93 -26.40 3.44
C ALA A 539 -30.39 -26.83 3.25
N SER A 540 -30.60 -28.05 2.74
CA SER A 540 -31.90 -28.54 2.28
C SER A 540 -33.06 -28.44 3.29
N GLU A 541 -32.75 -28.32 4.58
CA GLU A 541 -33.72 -28.15 5.67
C GLU A 541 -34.26 -26.70 5.77
N ILE A 542 -33.65 -25.76 5.06
CA ILE A 542 -34.02 -24.34 5.02
C ILE A 542 -34.67 -24.08 3.67
N PRO A 543 -36.02 -24.13 3.58
CA PRO A 543 -36.74 -23.98 2.34
C PRO A 543 -36.51 -22.59 1.76
N SER A 544 -36.30 -22.54 0.44
CA SER A 544 -36.30 -21.32 -0.35
C SER A 544 -37.30 -21.50 -1.48
N ASP A 545 -37.85 -20.40 -1.96
CA ASP A 545 -38.70 -20.40 -3.15
C ASP A 545 -37.89 -20.77 -4.39
N TYR A 546 -36.69 -20.22 -4.50
CA TYR A 546 -35.79 -20.44 -5.61
C TYR A 546 -34.38 -20.72 -5.12
N THR A 547 -33.71 -21.64 -5.79
CA THR A 547 -32.27 -21.83 -5.67
C THR A 547 -31.67 -21.74 -7.07
N LEU A 548 -30.83 -20.74 -7.30
CA LEU A 548 -30.14 -20.48 -8.55
C LEU A 548 -28.65 -20.77 -8.34
N THR A 549 -28.05 -21.55 -9.24
CA THR A 549 -26.62 -21.87 -9.17
C THR A 549 -25.87 -21.17 -10.29
N LEU A 550 -24.86 -20.39 -9.92
CA LEU A 550 -23.96 -19.70 -10.83
C LEU A 550 -22.67 -20.50 -11.00
N GLU A 551 -22.49 -21.06 -12.19
CA GLU A 551 -21.33 -21.90 -12.52
C GLU A 551 -20.11 -21.04 -12.85
N GLY A 552 -18.94 -21.42 -12.32
CA GLY A 552 -17.66 -20.73 -12.50
C GLY A 552 -17.48 -19.45 -11.69
N VAL A 553 -18.37 -19.15 -10.74
CA VAL A 553 -18.34 -17.92 -9.93
C VAL A 553 -17.72 -18.16 -8.56
N THR A 554 -16.79 -17.29 -8.15
CA THR A 554 -16.19 -17.33 -6.81
C THR A 554 -17.04 -16.59 -5.79
N HIS A 555 -16.88 -16.90 -4.51
CA HIS A 555 -17.62 -16.27 -3.41
C HIS A 555 -17.62 -14.74 -3.50
N ASP A 556 -16.43 -14.11 -3.59
CA ASP A 556 -16.28 -12.65 -3.66
C ASP A 556 -16.88 -12.03 -4.94
N ASP A 557 -17.03 -12.83 -6.01
CA ASP A 557 -17.55 -12.38 -7.30
C ASP A 557 -19.08 -12.48 -7.40
N LEU A 558 -19.75 -13.17 -6.46
CA LEU A 558 -21.21 -13.38 -6.51
C LEU A 558 -22.03 -12.08 -6.64
N PRO A 559 -21.72 -10.97 -5.93
CA PRO A 559 -22.45 -9.72 -6.13
C PRO A 559 -22.30 -9.15 -7.55
N THR A 560 -21.15 -9.36 -8.21
CA THR A 560 -20.88 -8.85 -9.55
C THR A 560 -21.38 -9.81 -10.65
N GLU A 561 -21.26 -11.11 -10.46
CA GLU A 561 -21.67 -12.08 -11.49
C GLU A 561 -23.16 -12.45 -11.39
N GLY A 562 -23.78 -12.30 -10.22
CA GLY A 562 -25.20 -12.58 -10.00
C GLY A 562 -26.15 -11.40 -10.26
N GLN A 563 -25.67 -10.34 -10.93
CA GLN A 563 -26.45 -9.11 -11.14
C GLN A 563 -27.74 -9.37 -11.94
N ASP A 564 -27.64 -10.15 -13.01
CA ASP A 564 -28.78 -10.52 -13.84
C ASP A 564 -29.83 -11.31 -13.05
N GLU A 565 -29.42 -12.29 -12.25
CA GLU A 565 -30.32 -13.09 -11.42
C GLU A 565 -30.98 -12.25 -10.32
N VAL A 566 -30.25 -11.32 -9.70
CA VAL A 566 -30.82 -10.39 -8.72
C VAL A 566 -31.86 -9.48 -9.37
N LEU A 567 -31.54 -8.87 -10.51
CA LEU A 567 -32.45 -7.97 -11.23
C LEU A 567 -33.72 -8.71 -11.71
N GLU A 568 -33.56 -9.94 -12.21
CA GLU A 568 -34.68 -10.79 -12.59
C GLU A 568 -35.55 -11.14 -11.38
N THR A 569 -34.93 -11.53 -10.26
CA THR A 569 -35.66 -11.92 -9.04
C THR A 569 -36.43 -10.74 -8.44
N LEU A 570 -35.86 -9.53 -8.47
CA LEU A 570 -36.55 -8.31 -8.05
C LEU A 570 -37.71 -7.89 -8.99
N GLY A 571 -37.94 -8.61 -10.10
CA GLY A 571 -39.07 -8.34 -11.00
C GLY A 571 -38.92 -7.06 -11.83
N ILE A 572 -37.70 -6.57 -12.00
CA ILE A 572 -37.40 -5.47 -12.93
C ILE A 572 -37.83 -5.94 -14.35
N ARG A 573 -38.13 -5.04 -15.30
CA ARG A 573 -38.47 -5.45 -16.69
C ARG A 573 -37.27 -5.43 -17.64
N GLN A 574 -37.05 -6.51 -18.39
CA GLN A 574 -36.01 -6.57 -19.42
C GLN A 574 -36.25 -5.58 -20.57
N PRO A 575 -35.19 -5.10 -21.26
CA PRO A 575 -33.78 -5.44 -21.03
C PRO A 575 -33.18 -4.66 -19.85
N TYR A 576 -32.41 -5.36 -19.00
CA TYR A 576 -31.62 -4.71 -17.96
C TYR A 576 -30.25 -4.28 -18.50
N GLU A 577 -29.64 -3.31 -17.83
CA GLU A 577 -28.28 -2.86 -18.12
C GLU A 577 -27.34 -3.17 -16.95
N GLU A 578 -26.48 -4.18 -17.13
CA GLU A 578 -25.41 -4.46 -16.18
C GLU A 578 -24.34 -3.36 -16.22
N VAL A 579 -23.80 -3.05 -15.05
CA VAL A 579 -22.61 -2.24 -14.85
C VAL A 579 -21.47 -3.17 -14.45
N ARG A 580 -20.43 -3.22 -15.28
CA ARG A 580 -19.21 -3.98 -14.98
C ARG A 580 -18.02 -3.04 -14.94
N MET A 581 -17.45 -2.87 -13.75
CA MET A 581 -16.30 -2.00 -13.55
C MET A 581 -15.02 -2.84 -13.41
N SER A 582 -13.86 -2.18 -13.42
CA SER A 582 -12.58 -2.91 -13.32
C SER A 582 -12.47 -3.57 -11.94
N LYS A 583 -12.33 -4.90 -11.91
CA LYS A 583 -11.97 -5.66 -10.71
C LYS A 583 -10.63 -5.20 -10.14
N VAL A 584 -10.51 -5.23 -8.82
CA VAL A 584 -9.25 -5.00 -8.13
C VAL A 584 -8.42 -6.28 -8.21
N LYS A 585 -7.34 -6.25 -9.01
CA LYS A 585 -6.40 -7.38 -9.14
C LYS A 585 -5.10 -7.16 -8.39
N LYS A 586 -4.81 -5.91 -8.02
CA LYS A 586 -3.60 -5.51 -7.31
C LYS A 586 -3.95 -4.47 -6.27
N MET A 587 -3.27 -4.48 -5.14
CA MET A 587 -3.46 -3.49 -4.10
C MET A 587 -2.12 -3.07 -3.53
N LEU A 588 -1.87 -1.76 -3.50
CA LEU A 588 -0.77 -1.16 -2.78
C LEU A 588 -1.31 -0.52 -1.52
N ALA A 589 -0.85 -0.94 -0.35
CA ALA A 589 -1.36 -0.50 0.92
C ALA A 589 -0.25 0.02 1.83
N PHE A 590 -0.47 1.17 2.47
CA PHE A 590 0.49 1.88 3.32
C PHE A 590 -0.05 1.95 4.73
N PHE A 591 0.69 1.40 5.70
CA PHE A 591 0.27 1.30 7.09
C PHE A 591 1.21 2.07 7.97
N LEU A 592 0.69 3.11 8.61
CA LEU A 592 1.48 4.01 9.41
C LEU A 592 1.46 3.56 10.87
N PHE A 593 2.63 3.57 11.47
CA PHE A 593 2.80 3.38 12.89
C PHE A 593 3.47 4.64 13.44
N SER A 594 2.60 5.44 14.06
CA SER A 594 2.75 6.84 14.48
C SER A 594 3.98 7.13 15.38
N PRO A 595 4.49 8.38 15.44
CA PRO A 595 3.74 9.65 15.30
C PRO A 595 3.94 10.43 13.99
N ILE A 596 3.33 9.98 12.90
CA ILE A 596 3.33 10.66 11.59
C ILE A 596 1.95 10.62 10.93
N ASP A 597 1.68 11.61 10.06
CA ASP A 597 0.63 11.57 9.04
C ASP A 597 1.24 11.33 7.65
N VAL A 598 0.47 10.83 6.65
CA VAL A 598 0.97 10.53 5.30
C VAL A 598 0.27 11.32 4.18
N GLN A 599 1.05 11.57 3.13
CA GLN A 599 0.56 11.86 1.78
C GLN A 599 1.31 10.97 0.78
N VAL A 600 0.58 10.27 -0.06
CA VAL A 600 1.14 9.44 -1.14
C VAL A 600 0.88 10.11 -2.48
N ILE A 601 1.93 10.22 -3.30
CA ILE A 601 1.87 10.77 -4.65
C ILE A 601 2.18 9.67 -5.66
N SER A 602 1.27 9.44 -6.60
CA SER A 602 1.42 8.45 -7.68
C SER A 602 2.46 8.88 -8.72
N PRO A 603 2.92 7.95 -9.60
CA PRO A 603 3.77 8.27 -10.74
C PRO A 603 3.17 9.33 -11.68
N SER A 604 1.83 9.33 -11.84
CA SER A 604 1.09 10.35 -12.60
C SER A 604 0.94 11.71 -11.89
N GLY A 605 1.41 11.84 -10.64
CA GLY A 605 1.34 13.07 -9.85
C GLY A 605 0.03 13.28 -9.09
N LYS A 606 -0.85 12.28 -9.05
CA LYS A 606 -2.10 12.31 -8.27
C LYS A 606 -1.81 12.00 -6.81
N ARG A 607 -2.59 12.59 -5.90
CA ARG A 607 -2.34 12.54 -4.46
C ARG A 607 -3.46 11.85 -3.70
N VAL A 608 -3.09 11.16 -2.62
CA VAL A 608 -4.00 10.66 -1.59
C VAL A 608 -3.39 10.89 -0.20
N GLY A 609 -4.20 11.20 0.80
CA GLY A 609 -3.76 11.45 2.18
C GLY A 609 -3.86 12.91 2.60
N LYS A 610 -3.20 13.29 3.70
CA LYS A 610 -3.31 14.65 4.26
C LYS A 610 -2.66 15.70 3.37
N ASN A 611 -3.35 16.82 3.17
CA ASN A 611 -2.74 18.05 2.67
C ASN A 611 -2.06 18.80 3.82
N PHE A 612 -0.73 18.77 3.87
CA PHE A 612 0.04 19.40 4.96
C PHE A 612 -0.05 20.94 4.99
N GLU A 613 -0.60 21.59 3.96
CA GLU A 613 -0.75 23.06 3.94
C GLU A 613 -2.05 23.55 4.61
N ASN A 614 -3.17 22.86 4.36
CA ASN A 614 -4.50 23.32 4.79
C ASN A 614 -5.28 22.27 5.60
N GLY A 615 -4.76 21.05 5.74
CA GLY A 615 -5.41 19.94 6.45
C GLY A 615 -6.52 19.24 5.68
N GLU A 616 -6.81 19.61 4.42
CA GLU A 616 -7.79 18.88 3.61
C GLU A 616 -7.27 17.48 3.26
N ILE A 617 -8.16 16.57 2.91
CA ILE A 617 -7.81 15.22 2.43
C ILE A 617 -7.71 15.26 0.91
N TYR A 618 -6.56 14.84 0.36
CA TYR A 618 -6.45 14.52 -1.06
C TYR A 618 -7.05 13.14 -1.34
N ASP A 619 -7.86 13.05 -2.39
CA ASP A 619 -8.46 11.82 -2.92
C ASP A 619 -8.50 11.89 -4.46
N GLU A 620 -7.34 12.11 -5.07
CA GLU A 620 -7.21 12.33 -6.52
C GLU A 620 -6.98 11.02 -7.30
N ILE A 621 -6.69 9.91 -6.60
CA ILE A 621 -6.43 8.60 -7.17
C ILE A 621 -7.74 7.79 -7.14
N PRO A 622 -8.36 7.43 -8.28
CA PRO A 622 -9.67 6.80 -8.27
C PRO A 622 -9.70 5.47 -7.50
N GLY A 623 -10.68 5.32 -6.61
CA GLY A 623 -10.90 4.10 -5.84
C GLY A 623 -9.96 3.92 -4.66
N THR A 624 -9.09 4.90 -4.35
CA THR A 624 -8.29 4.83 -3.13
C THR A 624 -9.14 4.85 -1.88
N PHE A 625 -8.65 4.17 -0.85
CA PHE A 625 -9.18 4.28 0.49
C PHE A 625 -8.15 4.92 1.40
N TYR A 626 -8.59 5.87 2.22
CA TYR A 626 -7.76 6.53 3.22
C TYR A 626 -8.57 6.68 4.51
N THR A 627 -8.02 6.21 5.63
CA THR A 627 -8.74 6.28 6.91
C THR A 627 -8.89 7.68 7.47
N GLY A 628 -7.99 8.61 7.08
CA GLY A 628 -7.92 9.96 7.63
C GLY A 628 -6.87 10.10 8.74
N TYR A 629 -6.17 11.24 8.77
CA TYR A 629 -5.08 11.54 9.72
C TYR A 629 -5.55 11.86 11.16
N HIS A 630 -6.87 11.88 11.41
CA HIS A 630 -7.42 11.96 12.77
C HIS A 630 -7.60 10.57 13.41
N THR A 631 -7.40 9.50 12.65
CA THR A 631 -7.47 8.13 13.15
C THR A 631 -6.17 7.74 13.86
N GLU A 632 -6.25 6.93 14.91
CA GLU A 632 -5.06 6.51 15.67
C GLU A 632 -4.08 5.69 14.82
N ASN A 633 -4.60 4.90 13.87
CA ASN A 633 -3.83 4.16 12.88
C ASN A 633 -4.22 4.61 11.47
N GLU A 634 -3.40 5.49 10.92
CA GLU A 634 -3.57 5.98 9.56
C GLU A 634 -3.14 4.92 8.54
N PHE A 635 -3.96 4.68 7.51
CA PHE A 635 -3.53 3.88 6.37
C PHE A 635 -4.20 4.29 5.06
N VAL A 636 -3.52 3.96 3.95
CA VAL A 636 -3.95 4.22 2.58
C VAL A 636 -3.97 2.91 1.81
N THR A 637 -4.99 2.62 1.02
CA THR A 637 -4.95 1.57 0.00
C THR A 637 -5.20 2.15 -1.39
N ILE A 638 -4.46 1.64 -2.37
CA ILE A 638 -4.51 2.03 -3.78
C ILE A 638 -4.83 0.79 -4.61
N PRO A 639 -6.06 0.65 -5.12
CA PRO A 639 -6.40 -0.46 -6.01
C PRO A 639 -5.75 -0.26 -7.38
N ASN A 640 -5.30 -1.36 -7.98
CA ASN A 640 -4.66 -1.40 -9.29
C ASN A 640 -3.59 -0.29 -9.47
N PRO A 641 -2.57 -0.22 -8.59
CA PRO A 641 -1.59 0.86 -8.59
C PRO A 641 -0.87 0.98 -9.94
N GLU A 642 -0.65 2.23 -10.38
CA GLU A 642 0.24 2.55 -11.50
C GLU A 642 1.65 2.01 -11.23
N LYS A 643 2.37 1.61 -12.29
CA LYS A 643 3.79 1.22 -12.17
C LYS A 643 4.65 2.47 -12.15
N GLY A 644 5.69 2.47 -11.32
CA GLY A 644 6.65 3.56 -11.26
C GLY A 644 7.01 3.95 -9.83
N GLU A 645 7.62 5.12 -9.70
CA GLU A 645 8.01 5.70 -8.43
C GLU A 645 6.82 6.40 -7.77
N TYR A 646 6.50 5.99 -6.55
CA TYR A 646 5.58 6.74 -5.67
C TYR A 646 6.41 7.51 -4.66
N ARG A 647 5.97 8.72 -4.34
CA ARG A 647 6.57 9.55 -3.30
C ARG A 647 5.70 9.49 -2.06
N VAL A 648 6.29 9.06 -0.95
CA VAL A 648 5.63 8.96 0.36
C VAL A 648 6.12 10.11 1.22
N LEU A 649 5.29 11.13 1.38
CA LEU A 649 5.56 12.26 2.24
C LEU A 649 4.96 12.00 3.61
N THR A 650 5.66 12.36 4.66
CA THR A 650 5.18 12.24 6.05
C THR A 650 5.34 13.54 6.80
N GLN A 651 4.42 13.82 7.72
CA GLN A 651 4.49 14.95 8.66
C GLN A 651 4.48 14.42 10.09
N GLY A 652 5.46 14.79 10.92
CA GLY A 652 5.47 14.42 12.33
C GLY A 652 4.30 15.02 13.10
N THR A 653 3.53 14.20 13.79
CA THR A 653 2.45 14.62 14.71
C THR A 653 2.89 14.63 16.17
N GLY A 654 4.14 14.24 16.43
CA GLY A 654 4.76 14.21 17.74
C GLY A 654 6.24 13.86 17.62
N THR A 655 6.89 13.56 18.75
CA THR A 655 8.29 13.13 18.78
C THR A 655 8.37 11.64 19.06
N GLY A 656 9.01 10.88 18.16
CA GLY A 656 9.12 9.43 18.34
C GLY A 656 9.68 8.70 17.13
N LYS A 657 9.79 7.38 17.26
CA LYS A 657 10.07 6.48 16.14
C LYS A 657 8.78 6.21 15.39
N TYR A 658 8.84 6.24 14.07
CA TYR A 658 7.75 5.79 13.22
C TYR A 658 8.21 4.66 12.31
N ARG A 659 7.24 3.91 11.79
CA ARG A 659 7.45 3.02 10.64
C ARG A 659 6.23 3.02 9.73
N ILE A 660 6.45 2.82 8.44
CA ILE A 660 5.41 2.60 7.44
C ILE A 660 5.65 1.22 6.84
N GLU A 661 4.68 0.32 6.98
CA GLU A 661 4.69 -0.96 6.30
C GLU A 661 3.90 -0.81 5.00
N ILE A 662 4.52 -1.16 3.88
CA ILE A 662 3.98 -0.97 2.54
C ILE A 662 3.88 -2.34 1.89
N ALA A 663 2.65 -2.80 1.70
CA ALA A 663 2.35 -4.10 1.10
C ALA A 663 1.85 -3.91 -0.32
N HIS A 664 2.42 -4.66 -1.27
CA HIS A 664 1.89 -4.80 -2.62
C HIS A 664 1.41 -6.23 -2.78
N ILE A 665 0.08 -6.39 -2.88
CA ILE A 665 -0.60 -7.68 -2.99
C ILE A 665 -1.15 -7.81 -4.40
N VAL A 666 -0.86 -8.93 -5.05
CA VAL A 666 -1.22 -9.18 -6.45
C VAL A 666 -1.97 -10.49 -6.55
N ASP A 667 -3.16 -10.42 -7.15
CA ASP A 667 -3.92 -11.59 -7.55
C ASP A 667 -3.21 -12.30 -8.72
N SER A 668 -2.76 -13.52 -8.48
CA SER A 668 -2.11 -14.37 -9.47
C SER A 668 -2.99 -15.55 -9.90
N LYS A 669 -4.30 -15.51 -9.62
CA LYS A 669 -5.26 -16.55 -10.06
C LYS A 669 -5.24 -16.74 -11.58
N ASP A 670 -5.01 -15.69 -12.36
CA ASP A 670 -4.86 -15.77 -13.83
C ASP A 670 -3.69 -16.69 -14.28
N LEU A 671 -2.78 -17.04 -13.37
CA LEU A 671 -1.61 -17.89 -13.60
C LEU A 671 -1.71 -19.28 -12.91
N GLY A 672 -2.85 -19.59 -12.27
CA GLY A 672 -3.03 -20.83 -11.51
C GLY A 672 -2.22 -20.90 -10.21
N ASN A 673 -1.75 -19.75 -9.69
CA ASN A 673 -0.92 -19.65 -8.48
C ASN A 673 -1.62 -18.84 -7.37
N PRO A 674 -1.35 -19.14 -6.09
CA PRO A 674 -1.87 -18.36 -4.95
C PRO A 674 -1.36 -16.93 -4.98
N ALA A 675 -2.19 -15.98 -4.51
CA ALA A 675 -1.87 -14.56 -4.50
C ALA A 675 -0.50 -14.29 -3.83
N THR A 676 0.22 -13.31 -4.36
CA THR A 676 1.58 -12.98 -3.90
C THR A 676 1.60 -11.66 -3.16
N GLU A 677 2.39 -11.59 -2.10
CA GLU A 677 2.64 -10.38 -1.32
C GLU A 677 4.12 -9.99 -1.42
N SER A 678 4.37 -8.69 -1.58
CA SER A 678 5.68 -8.07 -1.42
C SER A 678 5.56 -6.95 -0.39
N VAL A 679 6.41 -6.97 0.63
CA VAL A 679 6.37 -5.96 1.71
C VAL A 679 7.68 -5.19 1.78
N VAL A 680 7.56 -3.88 1.99
CA VAL A 680 8.67 -2.96 2.28
C VAL A 680 8.36 -2.23 3.58
N THR A 681 9.39 -1.89 4.35
CA THR A 681 9.24 -1.04 5.53
C THR A 681 10.08 0.22 5.39
N LEU A 682 9.43 1.38 5.54
CA LEU A 682 10.09 2.65 5.80
C LEU A 682 10.12 2.87 7.32
N SER A 683 11.21 3.38 7.87
CA SER A 683 11.27 3.70 9.30
C SER A 683 12.17 4.89 9.55
N GLY A 684 11.89 5.60 10.65
CA GLY A 684 12.66 6.79 11.00
C GLY A 684 12.30 7.32 12.39
N THR A 685 12.83 8.50 12.69
CA THR A 685 12.43 9.32 13.84
C THR A 685 11.90 10.64 13.35
N THR A 686 10.87 11.16 13.98
CA THR A 686 10.26 12.43 13.62
C THR A 686 10.10 13.33 14.84
N GLU A 687 9.95 14.63 14.59
CA GLU A 687 9.54 15.64 15.56
C GLU A 687 8.29 16.35 15.01
N MET A 688 7.57 17.06 15.88
CA MET A 688 6.36 17.82 15.51
C MET A 688 6.60 18.66 14.24
N ASP A 689 5.67 18.58 13.29
CA ASP A 689 5.65 19.30 12.01
C ASP A 689 6.84 19.03 11.07
N THR A 690 7.68 18.02 11.37
CA THR A 690 8.80 17.66 10.49
C THR A 690 8.28 16.95 9.25
N LEU A 691 8.58 17.51 8.06
CA LEU A 691 8.27 16.89 6.79
C LEU A 691 9.43 16.01 6.32
N THR A 692 9.15 14.76 5.97
CA THR A 692 10.12 13.89 5.30
C THR A 692 9.50 13.26 4.06
N GLU A 693 10.33 12.86 3.11
CA GLU A 693 9.91 12.22 1.88
C GLU A 693 10.76 10.98 1.63
N ALA A 694 10.11 9.89 1.22
CA ALA A 694 10.77 8.65 0.84
C ALA A 694 10.15 8.11 -0.46
N PRO A 695 10.96 7.76 -1.48
CA PRO A 695 10.47 7.11 -2.68
C PRO A 695 10.26 5.60 -2.46
N ILE A 696 9.28 5.04 -3.16
CA ILE A 696 9.12 3.59 -3.34
C ILE A 696 8.92 3.28 -4.83
N MET A 697 9.41 2.13 -5.28
CA MET A 697 9.20 1.63 -6.64
C MET A 697 8.13 0.54 -6.62
N VAL A 698 7.10 0.71 -7.44
CA VAL A 698 6.05 -0.29 -7.66
C VAL A 698 6.21 -0.88 -9.05
N THR A 699 6.38 -2.20 -9.09
CA THR A 699 6.45 -2.99 -10.33
C THR A 699 5.16 -3.79 -10.51
N ASP A 700 5.11 -4.71 -11.47
CA ASP A 700 3.94 -5.56 -11.65
C ASP A 700 3.62 -6.43 -10.44
N ASN A 701 4.65 -6.93 -9.74
CA ASN A 701 4.51 -8.01 -8.76
C ASN A 701 5.18 -7.68 -7.41
N ALA A 702 5.84 -6.53 -7.28
CA ALA A 702 6.61 -6.21 -6.09
C ALA A 702 6.66 -4.70 -5.81
N VAL A 703 6.89 -4.36 -4.54
CA VAL A 703 7.25 -3.02 -4.09
C VAL A 703 8.67 -3.07 -3.51
N THR A 704 9.50 -2.09 -3.84
CA THR A 704 10.88 -1.96 -3.32
C THR A 704 11.15 -0.53 -2.90
N VAL A 705 12.05 -0.32 -1.93
CA VAL A 705 12.68 1.00 -1.74
C VAL A 705 13.79 1.11 -2.77
N PRO A 706 13.91 2.22 -3.54
CA PRO A 706 15.11 2.47 -4.32
C PRO A 706 16.31 2.39 -3.38
N SER A 707 17.26 1.52 -3.66
CA SER A 707 18.55 1.59 -2.97
C SER A 707 19.20 2.91 -3.36
N GLU A 708 19.56 3.75 -2.38
CA GLU A 708 20.66 4.71 -2.57
C GLU A 708 21.78 3.95 -3.29
N PRO A 709 22.37 4.48 -4.39
CA PRO A 709 23.49 3.81 -5.02
C PRO A 709 24.50 3.54 -3.92
N THR A 710 24.73 2.26 -3.65
CA THR A 710 25.67 1.86 -2.62
C THR A 710 27.02 2.08 -3.27
N ASP A 711 27.51 3.30 -3.14
CA ASP A 711 28.85 3.64 -3.50
C ASP A 711 29.76 2.70 -2.70
N ALA A 712 30.48 1.84 -3.42
CA ALA A 712 31.37 0.83 -2.88
C ALA A 712 32.82 1.07 -3.30
N LEU A 713 33.08 2.18 -4.01
CA LEU A 713 34.40 2.52 -4.52
C LEU A 713 34.93 3.72 -3.73
N PRO A 714 36.16 3.66 -3.20
CA PRO A 714 36.74 4.81 -2.53
C PRO A 714 37.16 5.89 -3.54
N PRO A 715 37.18 7.17 -3.14
CA PRO A 715 37.72 8.25 -3.97
C PRO A 715 39.19 8.06 -4.32
N VAL A 716 39.62 8.70 -5.41
CA VAL A 716 41.03 8.72 -5.82
C VAL A 716 41.64 10.08 -5.50
N THR A 717 42.74 10.08 -4.74
CA THR A 717 43.47 11.32 -4.40
C THR A 717 44.68 11.50 -5.33
N HIS A 718 44.80 12.69 -5.91
CA HIS A 718 45.96 13.13 -6.69
C HIS A 718 46.80 14.13 -5.89
N ILE A 719 48.12 13.99 -5.99
CA ILE A 719 49.09 14.91 -5.40
C ILE A 719 49.78 15.74 -6.48
N SER A 720 49.99 17.03 -6.20
CA SER A 720 50.82 17.93 -6.98
C SER A 720 51.85 18.60 -6.07
N LEU A 721 53.12 18.46 -6.42
CA LEU A 721 54.24 19.06 -5.70
C LEU A 721 54.80 20.23 -6.52
N SER A 722 55.04 21.36 -5.86
CA SER A 722 55.62 22.55 -6.49
C SER A 722 56.78 23.10 -5.67
N GLY A 723 57.94 23.22 -6.30
CA GLY A 723 59.18 23.75 -5.71
C GLY A 723 60.26 23.87 -6.79
N THR A 724 61.42 24.42 -6.44
CA THR A 724 62.56 24.50 -7.36
C THR A 724 63.21 23.13 -7.45
N GLN A 725 63.13 22.49 -8.62
CA GLN A 725 63.77 21.20 -8.87
C GLN A 725 65.29 21.35 -8.94
N GLY A 726 66.00 20.56 -8.15
CA GLY A 726 67.44 20.34 -8.23
C GLY A 726 67.77 19.13 -9.11
N GLN A 727 68.84 18.43 -8.75
CA GLN A 727 69.25 17.20 -9.40
C GLN A 727 68.73 15.97 -8.64
N HIS A 728 68.66 14.82 -9.33
CA HIS A 728 68.29 13.52 -8.75
C HIS A 728 66.98 13.52 -7.92
N ASN A 729 65.96 14.27 -8.35
CA ASN A 729 64.65 14.43 -7.71
C ASN A 729 64.65 15.15 -6.35
N TRP A 730 65.73 15.87 -6.02
CA TRP A 730 65.76 16.79 -4.88
C TRP A 730 65.13 18.13 -5.23
N TYR A 731 64.52 18.77 -4.25
CA TYR A 731 64.09 20.16 -4.33
C TYR A 731 65.10 21.06 -3.62
N THR A 732 65.53 22.13 -4.30
CA THR A 732 66.45 23.16 -3.76
C THR A 732 65.74 24.31 -3.04
N SER A 733 64.42 24.19 -2.87
CA SER A 733 63.58 25.12 -2.13
C SER A 733 62.52 24.36 -1.35
N ALA A 734 61.79 25.07 -0.47
CA ALA A 734 60.59 24.55 0.15
C ALA A 734 59.58 24.03 -0.91
N VAL A 735 58.87 22.96 -0.58
CA VAL A 735 57.92 22.27 -1.49
C VAL A 735 56.50 22.52 -1.03
N THR A 736 55.66 23.05 -1.91
CA THR A 736 54.22 23.18 -1.71
C THR A 736 53.53 21.90 -2.13
N VAL A 737 52.75 21.32 -1.22
CA VAL A 737 51.96 20.10 -1.42
C VAL A 737 50.50 20.49 -1.66
N THR A 738 49.95 20.09 -2.80
CA THR A 738 48.53 20.22 -3.13
C THR A 738 47.92 18.84 -3.31
N LEU A 739 46.79 18.59 -2.64
CA LEU A 739 46.02 17.35 -2.79
C LEU A 739 44.66 17.68 -3.41
N SER A 740 44.22 16.88 -4.37
CA SER A 740 42.89 16.96 -4.96
C SER A 740 42.30 15.57 -5.06
N ALA A 741 41.13 15.36 -4.45
CA ALA A 741 40.43 14.08 -4.53
C ALA A 741 39.23 14.20 -5.45
N GLN A 742 38.97 13.14 -6.21
CA GLN A 742 37.81 13.01 -7.05
C GLN A 742 37.18 11.64 -6.82
N ASP A 743 35.86 11.64 -6.78
CA ASP A 743 35.03 10.45 -6.74
C ASP A 743 34.44 10.17 -8.13
N GLU A 744 34.04 8.94 -8.45
CA GLU A 744 33.47 8.66 -9.77
C GLU A 744 32.10 9.31 -9.98
N THR A 745 31.65 9.37 -11.24
CA THR A 745 30.38 10.02 -11.61
C THR A 745 29.14 9.45 -10.90
N SER A 746 29.20 8.19 -10.45
CA SER A 746 28.16 7.50 -9.70
C SER A 746 28.41 7.40 -8.19
N GLY A 747 29.52 7.97 -7.70
CA GLY A 747 29.93 7.90 -6.30
C GLY A 747 29.22 8.92 -5.39
N SER A 748 29.39 8.75 -4.08
CA SER A 748 28.73 9.54 -3.03
C SER A 748 29.38 10.91 -2.77
N GLY A 749 30.52 11.17 -3.41
CA GLY A 749 31.33 12.39 -3.32
C GLY A 749 32.31 12.34 -2.15
N VAL A 750 33.42 13.09 -2.28
CA VAL A 750 34.47 13.16 -1.25
C VAL A 750 33.97 13.85 0.02
N GLU A 751 34.08 13.19 1.17
CA GLU A 751 33.81 13.77 2.49
C GLU A 751 35.05 14.45 3.07
N GLN A 752 36.19 13.76 3.06
CA GLN A 752 37.42 14.27 3.68
C GLN A 752 38.70 13.72 3.02
N THR A 753 39.67 14.60 2.78
CA THR A 753 41.05 14.23 2.44
C THR A 753 41.96 14.42 3.65
N GLN A 754 42.87 13.48 3.90
CA GLN A 754 43.81 13.50 5.02
C GLN A 754 45.23 13.19 4.56
N TYR A 755 46.23 13.65 5.31
CA TYR A 755 47.64 13.33 5.09
C TYR A 755 48.40 13.03 6.39
N SER A 756 49.53 12.35 6.27
CA SER A 756 50.43 11.99 7.38
C SER A 756 51.89 12.22 6.97
N LEU A 757 52.70 12.68 7.92
CA LEU A 757 54.16 12.87 7.77
C LEU A 757 54.97 11.96 8.70
N ASP A 758 54.30 11.06 9.42
CA ASP A 758 54.87 10.18 10.44
C ASP A 758 54.59 8.70 10.13
N ASN A 759 54.54 8.35 8.84
CA ASN A 759 54.26 6.99 8.33
C ASN A 759 52.92 6.42 8.81
N GLY A 760 51.88 7.26 8.85
CA GLY A 760 50.51 6.83 9.12
C GLY A 760 50.18 6.67 10.60
N ILE A 761 51.05 7.11 11.50
CA ILE A 761 50.80 7.12 12.95
C ILE A 761 49.74 8.17 13.29
N SER A 762 49.80 9.35 12.69
CA SER A 762 48.80 10.40 12.84
C SER A 762 48.34 10.96 11.49
N TRP A 763 47.04 11.22 11.37
CA TRP A 763 46.39 11.74 10.16
C TRP A 763 45.84 13.14 10.42
N THR A 764 46.20 14.09 9.56
CA THR A 764 45.77 15.49 9.61
C THR A 764 44.83 15.77 8.44
N ALA A 765 43.71 16.46 8.68
CA ALA A 765 42.78 16.84 7.63
C ALA A 765 43.39 17.88 6.67
N TYR A 766 43.30 17.63 5.37
CA TYR A 766 43.73 18.53 4.31
C TYR A 766 42.61 19.52 3.97
N SER A 767 42.84 20.82 4.20
CA SER A 767 41.88 21.89 3.91
C SER A 767 42.40 22.91 2.89
N GLN A 768 43.73 23.03 2.75
CA GLN A 768 44.40 23.91 1.80
C GLN A 768 45.84 23.43 1.58
N PRO A 769 46.52 23.85 0.50
CA PRO A 769 47.93 23.52 0.27
C PRO A 769 48.81 23.90 1.45
N PHE A 770 49.79 23.05 1.78
CA PHE A 770 50.75 23.28 2.85
C PHE A 770 52.19 23.18 2.32
N ILE A 771 53.16 23.69 3.08
CA ILE A 771 54.54 23.82 2.63
C ILE A 771 55.47 23.00 3.54
N LEU A 772 56.30 22.16 2.93
CA LEU A 772 57.44 21.50 3.56
C LEU A 772 58.66 22.42 3.46
N THR A 773 59.05 23.03 4.57
CA THR A 773 60.14 24.03 4.61
C THR A 773 61.48 23.48 5.05
N ASN A 774 61.47 22.40 5.85
CA ASN A 774 62.68 21.82 6.39
C ASN A 774 63.38 20.96 5.34
N GLU A 775 64.70 20.95 5.38
CA GLU A 775 65.52 20.01 4.63
C GLU A 775 65.38 18.58 5.18
N GLY A 776 65.53 17.58 4.32
CA GLY A 776 65.45 16.16 4.64
C GLY A 776 64.59 15.35 3.67
N VAL A 777 64.36 14.08 4.02
CA VAL A 777 63.52 13.13 3.29
C VAL A 777 62.20 12.95 4.03
N PHE A 778 61.09 13.31 3.40
CA PHE A 778 59.73 13.21 3.95
C PHE A 778 58.95 12.10 3.21
N ALA A 779 58.43 11.14 3.96
CA ALA A 779 57.46 10.18 3.47
C ALA A 779 56.05 10.73 3.71
N LEU A 780 55.48 11.39 2.70
CA LEU A 780 54.15 11.96 2.77
C LEU A 780 53.12 10.89 2.39
N GLN A 781 52.25 10.53 3.33
CA GLN A 781 51.11 9.68 3.05
C GLN A 781 49.83 10.50 2.91
N TYR A 782 48.93 10.09 2.03
CA TYR A 782 47.64 10.76 1.84
C TYR A 782 46.55 9.75 1.45
N ARG A 783 45.29 10.08 1.81
CA ARG A 783 44.10 9.29 1.49
C ARG A 783 42.85 10.16 1.54
N SER A 784 41.76 9.70 0.92
CA SER A 784 40.43 10.31 1.06
C SER A 784 39.35 9.31 1.50
N ILE A 785 38.26 9.85 2.03
CA ILE A 785 37.05 9.15 2.49
C ILE A 785 35.86 9.82 1.79
N ASP A 786 34.95 9.03 1.22
CA ASP A 786 33.68 9.51 0.66
C ASP A 786 32.55 9.60 1.71
N ARG A 787 31.35 10.02 1.30
CA ARG A 787 30.18 10.14 2.19
C ARG A 787 29.50 8.79 2.50
N ALA A 788 29.80 7.74 1.74
CA ALA A 788 29.36 6.37 1.99
C ALA A 788 30.27 5.62 2.99
N GLY A 789 31.41 6.23 3.35
CA GLY A 789 32.40 5.68 4.27
C GLY A 789 33.48 4.81 3.61
N ASN A 790 33.58 4.75 2.28
CA ASN A 790 34.68 4.04 1.63
C ASN A 790 35.96 4.86 1.76
N GLN A 791 37.04 4.20 2.17
CA GLN A 791 38.33 4.84 2.42
C GLN A 791 39.37 4.34 1.42
N GLU A 792 40.05 5.27 0.77
CA GLU A 792 41.17 4.99 -0.12
C GLU A 792 42.32 4.32 0.65
N VAL A 793 43.00 3.36 -0.01
CA VAL A 793 44.28 2.84 0.49
C VAL A 793 45.30 3.96 0.46
N ALA A 794 45.94 4.22 1.60
CA ALA A 794 46.91 5.29 1.75
C ALA A 794 48.03 5.22 0.68
N GLN A 795 48.15 6.27 -0.11
CA GLN A 795 49.25 6.46 -1.05
C GLN A 795 50.45 7.07 -0.33
N THR A 796 51.67 6.84 -0.83
CA THR A 796 52.91 7.37 -0.24
C THR A 796 53.76 8.03 -1.33
N GLU A 797 54.12 9.30 -1.11
CA GLU A 797 55.01 10.08 -1.97
C GLU A 797 56.26 10.50 -1.19
N VAL A 798 57.45 10.34 -1.78
CA VAL A 798 58.73 10.68 -1.13
C VAL A 798 59.18 12.05 -1.60
N VAL A 799 59.21 13.03 -0.70
CA VAL A 799 59.68 14.40 -0.98
C VAL A 799 61.06 14.60 -0.38
N GLN A 800 62.05 14.95 -1.21
CA GLN A 800 63.44 15.16 -0.79
C GLN A 800 63.80 16.64 -0.98
N ILE A 801 64.23 17.30 0.10
CA ILE A 801 64.52 18.74 0.11
C ILE A 801 65.93 18.96 0.65
N ASP A 802 66.75 19.68 -0.10
CA ASP A 802 68.10 20.10 0.29
C ASP A 802 68.30 21.52 -0.22
N GLN A 803 68.52 22.50 0.65
CA GLN A 803 68.60 23.91 0.27
C GLN A 803 70.00 24.49 0.53
N THR A 804 70.97 23.68 0.95
CA THR A 804 72.31 24.15 1.34
C THR A 804 73.41 23.60 0.47
N SER A 805 74.35 24.47 0.06
CA SER A 805 75.57 24.00 -0.61
C SER A 805 76.54 23.29 0.35
N PRO A 806 77.36 22.33 -0.14
CA PRO A 806 78.27 21.56 0.69
C PRO A 806 79.42 22.42 1.23
N GLU A 807 79.86 22.13 2.45
CA GLU A 807 81.01 22.73 3.11
C GLU A 807 82.32 21.99 2.76
N ALA A 808 83.39 22.72 2.45
CA ALA A 808 84.69 22.15 2.11
C ALA A 808 85.62 22.02 3.31
N TYR A 809 86.23 20.85 3.44
CA TYR A 809 87.35 20.56 4.34
C TYR A 809 88.64 20.43 3.53
N ILE A 810 89.62 21.27 3.83
CA ILE A 810 90.88 21.41 3.07
C ILE A 810 92.06 21.12 4.00
N VAL A 811 92.84 20.09 3.70
CA VAL A 811 94.03 19.73 4.48
C VAL A 811 95.17 19.27 3.57
N LEU A 812 96.43 19.42 4.03
CA LEU A 812 97.56 18.82 3.34
C LEU A 812 97.60 17.30 3.62
N ASN A 813 97.54 16.50 2.57
CA ASN A 813 97.84 15.07 2.64
C ASN A 813 99.35 14.84 2.73
N THR A 814 99.81 14.20 3.80
CA THR A 814 101.24 13.98 4.05
C THR A 814 101.88 12.89 3.22
N GLU A 815 101.10 11.97 2.68
CA GLU A 815 101.64 10.92 1.85
C GLU A 815 101.88 11.45 0.44
N THR A 816 100.85 12.08 -0.13
CA THR A 816 100.85 12.57 -1.51
C THR A 816 101.44 13.97 -1.67
N GLN A 817 101.54 14.74 -0.58
CA GLN A 817 102.00 16.14 -0.57
C GLN A 817 101.13 17.07 -1.45
N LYS A 818 99.86 16.69 -1.60
CA LYS A 818 98.78 17.44 -2.26
C LYS A 818 97.74 17.87 -1.24
N LEU A 819 96.84 18.77 -1.63
CA LEU A 819 95.68 19.08 -0.81
C LEU A 819 94.61 18.02 -1.02
N ASP A 820 94.05 17.53 0.07
CA ASP A 820 92.77 16.83 0.05
C ASP A 820 91.70 17.89 0.27
N ILE A 821 90.74 17.94 -0.65
CA ILE A 821 89.56 18.81 -0.58
C ILE A 821 88.36 17.87 -0.62
N VAL A 822 87.63 17.79 0.48
CA VAL A 822 86.44 16.96 0.59
C VAL A 822 85.24 17.82 0.99
N GLY A 823 84.11 17.59 0.36
CA GLY A 823 82.84 18.20 0.69
C GLY A 823 82.15 17.45 1.81
N ARG A 824 81.44 18.19 2.66
CA ARG A 824 80.58 17.69 3.71
C ARG A 824 79.26 18.44 3.62
N ASP A 825 78.16 17.72 3.64
CA ASP A 825 76.83 18.31 3.59
C ASP A 825 76.03 18.03 4.88
N SER A 826 74.98 18.82 5.12
CA SER A 826 74.05 18.74 6.25
C SER A 826 73.20 17.47 6.21
N ILE A 827 72.86 17.00 5.01
CA ILE A 827 71.93 15.90 4.75
C ILE A 827 72.70 14.64 4.37
N ASP A 828 73.82 14.79 3.64
CA ASP A 828 74.74 13.70 3.34
C ASP A 828 75.94 13.64 4.30
N GLN A 829 75.99 12.60 5.14
CA GLN A 829 77.14 12.35 6.02
C GLN A 829 78.35 11.79 5.27
N HIS A 830 78.22 11.46 3.99
CA HIS A 830 79.31 10.98 3.16
C HIS A 830 80.20 12.13 2.68
N MET A 831 81.52 11.96 2.80
CA MET A 831 82.48 12.93 2.30
C MET A 831 82.58 12.82 0.78
N LEU A 832 82.15 13.85 0.05
CA LEU A 832 82.21 13.88 -1.41
C LEU A 832 83.60 14.36 -1.87
N PRO A 833 84.31 13.61 -2.74
CA PRO A 833 85.58 14.08 -3.29
C PRO A 833 85.35 15.28 -4.23
N ALA A 834 86.20 16.30 -4.14
CA ALA A 834 86.12 17.44 -5.06
C ALA A 834 86.66 17.09 -6.46
N ASP A 835 86.00 17.58 -7.50
CA ASP A 835 86.58 17.63 -8.84
C ASP A 835 87.61 18.76 -8.89
N ILE A 836 88.88 18.38 -9.04
CA ILE A 836 90.02 19.33 -9.01
C ILE A 836 90.50 19.58 -10.44
N VAL A 837 90.42 20.83 -10.87
CA VAL A 837 90.97 21.32 -12.14
C VAL A 837 92.15 22.24 -11.86
N THR A 838 93.32 21.91 -12.40
CA THR A 838 94.55 22.71 -12.27
C THR A 838 94.91 23.37 -13.59
N ASN A 839 95.01 24.70 -13.59
CA ASN A 839 95.39 25.48 -14.77
C ASN A 839 96.68 26.25 -14.49
N ASP A 840 97.72 26.02 -15.29
CA ASP A 840 98.97 26.78 -15.22
C ASP A 840 98.87 28.05 -16.05
N ILE A 841 99.06 29.21 -15.41
CA ILE A 841 99.12 30.50 -16.10
C ILE A 841 100.57 30.96 -16.16
N HIS A 842 101.07 31.11 -17.39
CA HIS A 842 102.37 31.71 -17.65
C HIS A 842 102.28 33.24 -17.62
N LEU A 843 102.93 33.86 -16.64
CA LEU A 843 103.03 35.31 -16.56
C LEU A 843 104.21 35.79 -17.41
N THR A 844 103.94 36.34 -18.60
CA THR A 844 104.95 36.98 -19.43
C THR A 844 105.18 38.42 -18.97
N LEU A 845 106.29 38.65 -18.26
CA LEU A 845 106.72 39.99 -17.89
C LEU A 845 107.37 40.69 -19.09
N THR A 846 107.03 41.97 -19.31
CA THR A 846 107.72 42.79 -20.31
C THR A 846 109.20 42.99 -19.95
N PHE A 847 110.04 43.27 -20.95
CA PHE A 847 111.48 43.45 -20.79
C PHE A 847 111.86 44.42 -19.64
N TRP A 848 111.12 45.52 -19.50
CA TRP A 848 111.35 46.51 -18.44
C TRP A 848 110.96 45.99 -17.05
N GLN A 849 109.88 45.22 -16.93
CA GLN A 849 109.48 44.60 -15.67
C GLN A 849 110.49 43.53 -15.21
N GLN A 850 111.00 42.70 -16.14
CA GLN A 850 112.05 41.71 -15.83
C GLN A 850 113.33 42.38 -15.31
N ARG A 851 113.71 43.52 -15.91
CA ARG A 851 114.90 44.28 -15.52
C ARG A 851 114.73 44.97 -14.16
N LEU A 852 113.54 45.52 -13.87
CA LEU A 852 113.22 46.17 -12.60
C LEU A 852 113.19 45.16 -11.44
N MET A 853 112.66 43.95 -11.68
CA MET A 853 112.62 42.88 -10.67
C MET A 853 114.01 42.32 -10.36
N LYS A 854 114.87 42.12 -11.38
CA LYS A 854 116.29 41.76 -11.17
C LYS A 854 117.04 42.81 -10.36
N PHE A 855 116.74 44.10 -10.57
CA PHE A 855 117.38 45.19 -9.83
C PHE A 855 116.95 45.23 -8.35
N ARG A 856 115.73 44.76 -8.02
CA ARG A 856 115.22 44.71 -6.64
C ARG A 856 115.49 43.39 -5.92
N GLY A 857 116.19 42.44 -6.54
CA GLY A 857 116.48 41.13 -5.93
C GLY A 857 115.25 40.24 -5.69
N ILE A 858 114.13 40.54 -6.34
CA ILE A 858 112.86 39.81 -6.18
C ILE A 858 112.79 38.73 -7.27
N SER A 859 112.79 37.45 -6.89
CA SER A 859 112.48 36.37 -7.82
C SER A 859 110.97 36.23 -7.97
N PHE A 860 110.49 36.32 -9.21
CA PHE A 860 109.10 36.07 -9.54
C PHE A 860 108.98 34.64 -10.08
N PRO A 861 108.08 33.80 -9.55
CA PRO A 861 107.78 32.53 -10.18
C PRO A 861 107.18 32.81 -11.56
N SER A 862 107.78 32.25 -12.61
CA SER A 862 107.37 32.43 -14.02
C SER A 862 106.04 31.75 -14.36
N THR A 863 105.50 30.96 -13.43
CA THR A 863 104.25 30.22 -13.53
C THR A 863 103.46 30.41 -12.25
N LYS A 864 102.19 30.76 -12.42
CA LYS A 864 101.20 30.78 -11.34
C LYS A 864 100.18 29.69 -11.64
N THR A 865 100.05 28.71 -10.75
CA THR A 865 99.09 27.62 -10.92
C THR A 865 97.80 28.04 -10.22
N ILE A 866 96.69 28.07 -10.95
CA ILE A 866 95.36 28.25 -10.36
C ILE A 866 94.75 26.87 -10.17
N VAL A 867 94.36 26.55 -8.94
CA VAL A 867 93.63 25.32 -8.62
C VAL A 867 92.19 25.70 -8.36
N THR A 868 91.28 25.14 -9.16
CA THR A 868 89.84 25.26 -8.93
C THR A 868 89.33 23.90 -8.46
N ALA A 869 88.69 23.86 -7.30
CA ALA A 869 88.03 22.68 -6.79
C ALA A 869 86.53 22.94 -6.75
N THR A 870 85.76 22.05 -7.36
CA THR A 870 84.30 22.13 -7.38
C THR A 870 83.74 20.96 -6.58
N LEU A 871 82.93 21.28 -5.58
CA LEU A 871 82.10 20.34 -4.85
C LEU A 871 80.68 20.46 -5.37
N VAL A 872 80.02 19.33 -5.63
CA VAL A 872 78.61 19.26 -6.02
C VAL A 872 77.95 18.21 -5.15
N ASP A 873 76.83 18.54 -4.50
CA ASP A 873 76.05 17.57 -3.72
C ASP A 873 74.99 16.84 -4.58
N ALA A 874 74.18 16.00 -3.92
CA ALA A 874 73.15 15.21 -4.59
C ALA A 874 72.01 16.07 -5.17
N ALA A 875 71.69 17.20 -4.54
CA ALA A 875 70.68 18.16 -4.99
C ALA A 875 71.19 19.12 -6.06
N GLY A 876 72.49 19.12 -6.31
CA GLY A 876 73.16 19.90 -7.35
C GLY A 876 73.63 21.28 -6.89
N HIS A 877 73.64 21.56 -5.57
CA HIS A 877 74.30 22.75 -5.07
C HIS A 877 75.81 22.62 -5.23
N THR A 878 76.48 23.76 -5.40
CA THR A 878 77.89 23.81 -5.75
C THR A 878 78.68 24.69 -4.80
N THR A 879 79.86 24.22 -4.38
CA THR A 879 80.86 25.03 -3.70
C THR A 879 82.17 24.99 -4.49
N ILE A 880 82.53 26.13 -5.08
CA ILE A 880 83.72 26.30 -5.92
C ILE A 880 84.78 27.10 -5.14
N LEU A 881 85.95 26.50 -5.00
CA LEU A 881 87.12 27.10 -4.36
C LEU A 881 88.17 27.41 -5.42
N THR A 882 88.71 28.63 -5.42
CA THR A 882 89.81 29.01 -6.33
C THR A 882 91.05 29.41 -5.54
N PHE A 883 92.12 28.65 -5.68
CA PHE A 883 93.41 28.91 -5.05
C PHE A 883 94.44 29.40 -6.05
N ASP A 884 95.18 30.41 -5.64
CA ASP A 884 96.49 30.69 -6.21
C ASP A 884 97.53 29.80 -5.55
N GLN A 885 98.07 28.85 -6.31
CA GLN A 885 99.13 27.97 -5.89
C GLN A 885 100.47 28.44 -6.46
N SER A 886 101.48 28.49 -5.59
CA SER A 886 102.87 28.62 -6.02
C SER A 886 103.77 27.68 -5.23
N ARG A 887 104.75 27.08 -5.93
CA ARG A 887 105.83 26.31 -5.32
C ARG A 887 107.14 27.03 -5.59
N ASN A 888 107.97 27.19 -4.56
CA ASN A 888 109.32 27.74 -4.74
C ASN A 888 110.37 26.62 -4.96
N GLN A 889 111.59 26.98 -5.37
CA GLN A 889 112.70 26.05 -5.62
C GLN A 889 113.12 25.21 -4.38
N LYS A 890 112.54 25.46 -3.21
CA LYS A 890 112.83 24.79 -1.93
C LYS A 890 111.64 23.96 -1.41
N ASN A 891 110.73 23.51 -2.30
CA ASN A 891 109.55 22.70 -2.00
C ASN A 891 108.56 23.32 -0.99
N ARG A 892 108.50 24.65 -0.88
CA ARG A 892 107.44 25.32 -0.10
C ARG A 892 106.18 25.47 -0.93
N LEU A 893 105.04 25.06 -0.39
CA LEU A 893 103.72 25.23 -0.99
C LEU A 893 103.04 26.44 -0.39
N PHE A 894 102.79 27.45 -1.23
CA PHE A 894 102.02 28.64 -0.87
C PHE A 894 100.70 28.61 -1.61
N LEU A 895 99.62 28.77 -0.84
CA LEU A 895 98.26 28.78 -1.34
C LEU A 895 97.56 30.02 -0.81
N THR A 896 96.92 30.77 -1.69
CA THR A 896 96.00 31.85 -1.30
C THR A 896 94.63 31.54 -1.87
N LEU A 897 93.63 31.38 -1.01
CA LEU A 897 92.25 31.22 -1.44
C LEU A 897 91.75 32.58 -1.93
N GLN A 898 91.50 32.69 -3.24
CA GLN A 898 91.11 33.94 -3.90
C GLN A 898 89.59 34.16 -3.88
N SER A 899 88.83 33.07 -4.05
CA SER A 899 87.38 33.09 -4.04
C SER A 899 86.82 31.78 -3.52
N LEU A 900 85.69 31.90 -2.84
CA LEU A 900 84.80 30.83 -2.45
C LEU A 900 83.43 31.19 -3.03
N VAL A 901 82.89 30.35 -3.89
CA VAL A 901 81.60 30.57 -4.54
C VAL A 901 80.66 29.45 -4.14
N SER A 902 79.60 29.76 -3.41
CA SER A 902 78.55 28.81 -3.04
C SER A 902 77.27 29.17 -3.79
N ASP A 903 76.79 28.28 -4.66
CA ASP A 903 75.64 28.50 -5.55
C ASP A 903 75.64 29.85 -6.29
N GLY A 904 76.80 30.20 -6.83
CA GLY A 904 77.01 31.47 -7.56
C GLY A 904 77.24 32.69 -6.67
N VAL A 905 77.01 32.60 -5.36
CA VAL A 905 77.31 33.68 -4.40
C VAL A 905 78.80 33.68 -4.09
N THR A 906 79.51 34.71 -4.54
CA THR A 906 80.97 34.83 -4.37
C THR A 906 81.35 35.53 -3.08
N THR A 907 82.17 34.89 -2.25
CA THR A 907 82.91 35.50 -1.15
C THR A 907 84.42 35.51 -1.45
N LYS A 908 85.14 36.51 -0.91
CA LYS A 908 86.61 36.63 -1.03
C LYS A 908 87.25 36.45 0.34
N PRO A 909 87.38 35.21 0.85
CA PRO A 909 87.97 34.98 2.15
C PRO A 909 89.45 35.40 2.13
N MET A 910 89.89 36.18 3.12
CA MET A 910 91.31 36.47 3.33
C MET A 910 92.00 35.27 3.96
N THR A 911 92.25 34.23 3.15
CA THR A 911 92.77 32.95 3.64
C THR A 911 94.03 32.53 2.89
N THR A 912 95.12 32.35 3.63
CA THR A 912 96.41 31.88 3.11
C THR A 912 96.84 30.63 3.86
N LEU A 913 97.28 29.62 3.12
CA LEU A 913 97.84 28.39 3.66
C LEU A 913 99.28 28.24 3.16
N GLN A 914 100.20 28.04 4.08
CA GLN A 914 101.61 27.80 3.78
C GLN A 914 102.00 26.47 4.39
N TYR A 915 102.57 25.58 3.58
CA TYR A 915 103.12 24.32 4.03
C TYR A 915 104.57 24.19 3.54
N LYS A 916 105.45 23.77 4.44
CA LYS A 916 106.88 23.55 4.16
C LYS A 916 107.29 22.21 4.73
N TRP A 917 107.98 21.40 3.95
CA TRP A 917 108.45 20.10 4.42
C TRP A 917 109.80 19.70 3.84
N GLN A 918 110.46 18.78 4.53
CA GLN A 918 111.67 18.11 4.09
C GLN A 918 111.57 16.62 4.46
N LYS A 919 112.01 15.75 3.54
CA LYS A 919 112.07 14.30 3.73
C LYS A 919 113.50 13.80 3.57
N ASP A 920 113.85 12.74 4.28
CA ASP A 920 115.10 12.02 4.09
C ASP A 920 115.05 11.06 2.89
N LYS A 921 116.15 10.31 2.67
CA LYS A 921 116.24 9.31 1.60
C LYS A 921 115.23 8.16 1.74
N ASN A 922 114.68 7.93 2.93
CA ASN A 922 113.71 6.89 3.24
C ASN A 922 112.26 7.42 3.19
N GLN A 923 112.05 8.62 2.63
CA GLN A 923 110.74 9.30 2.53
C GLN A 923 110.11 9.65 3.88
N GLN A 924 110.86 9.58 4.99
CA GLN A 924 110.39 10.01 6.30
C GLN A 924 110.56 11.51 6.43
N TYR A 925 109.56 12.18 7.04
CA TYR A 925 109.66 13.60 7.30
C TYR A 925 110.80 13.88 8.28
N THR A 926 111.69 14.81 7.93
CA THR A 926 112.65 15.40 8.87
C THR A 926 112.13 16.72 9.41
N ARG A 927 111.25 17.40 8.65
CA ARG A 927 110.55 18.61 9.07
C ARG A 927 109.23 18.75 8.33
N LEU A 928 108.19 19.20 9.04
CA LEU A 928 106.94 19.67 8.44
C LEU A 928 106.44 20.89 9.25
N ALA A 929 106.30 22.03 8.60
CA ALA A 929 105.78 23.24 9.18
C ALA A 929 104.60 23.75 8.36
N SER A 930 103.64 24.34 9.05
CA SER A 930 102.45 24.95 8.45
C SER A 930 102.18 26.31 9.07
N ALA A 931 101.75 27.26 8.26
CA ALA A 931 101.25 28.55 8.69
C ALA A 931 99.97 28.85 7.93
N LEU A 932 98.84 28.85 8.63
CA LEU A 932 97.53 29.17 8.06
C LEU A 932 97.03 30.45 8.68
N ARG A 933 96.41 31.29 7.84
CA ARG A 933 95.79 32.54 8.24
C ARG A 933 94.43 32.62 7.59
N THR A 934 93.43 32.97 8.38
CA THR A 934 92.11 33.40 7.91
C THR A 934 91.91 34.87 8.32
N GLN A 935 90.74 35.44 8.02
CA GLN A 935 90.41 36.79 8.47
C GLN A 935 90.36 36.93 10.01
N ARG A 936 90.05 35.84 10.73
CA ARG A 936 89.82 35.85 12.19
C ARG A 936 90.91 35.14 12.98
N ASP A 937 91.59 34.17 12.39
CA ASP A 937 92.52 33.29 13.09
C ASP A 937 93.86 33.14 12.34
N PHE A 938 94.90 32.83 13.10
CA PHE A 938 96.21 32.46 12.55
C PHE A 938 96.76 31.30 13.37
N VAL A 939 97.37 30.32 12.69
CA VAL A 939 98.10 29.23 13.32
C VAL A 939 99.46 29.03 12.65
N GLU A 940 100.52 28.82 13.44
CA GLU A 940 101.80 28.30 12.96
C GLU A 940 102.15 27.04 13.74
N MET A 941 102.35 25.92 13.04
CA MET A 941 102.64 24.63 13.63
C MET A 941 103.88 23.99 13.02
N HIS A 942 104.71 23.37 13.86
CA HIS A 942 105.91 22.66 13.43
C HIS A 942 105.89 21.24 13.99
N TYR A 943 105.83 20.25 13.13
CA TYR A 943 106.00 18.84 13.49
C TYR A 943 107.49 18.51 13.62
N LEU A 944 107.87 17.97 14.76
CA LEU A 944 109.21 17.52 15.10
C LEU A 944 109.26 15.98 15.10
N PRO A 945 109.73 15.34 14.02
CA PRO A 945 109.62 13.89 13.83
C PRO A 945 110.38 13.08 14.88
N VAL A 946 111.58 13.54 15.26
CA VAL A 946 112.42 12.87 16.29
C VAL A 946 111.72 12.79 17.65
N LYS A 947 110.89 13.79 17.98
CA LYS A 947 110.14 13.86 19.24
C LYS A 947 108.68 13.41 19.09
N ASN A 948 108.27 12.99 17.88
CA ASN A 948 106.90 12.65 17.46
C ASN A 948 105.82 13.59 18.06
N ARG A 949 106.02 14.90 17.90
CA ARG A 949 105.10 15.91 18.43
C ARG A 949 105.02 17.12 17.53
N THR A 950 103.85 17.74 17.43
CA THR A 950 103.63 19.02 16.77
C THR A 950 103.62 20.15 17.79
N ARG A 951 104.43 21.19 17.55
CA ARG A 951 104.48 22.41 18.37
C ARG A 951 103.62 23.48 17.73
N LEU A 952 102.61 23.95 18.45
CA LEU A 952 101.84 25.14 18.10
C LEU A 952 102.58 26.37 18.64
N MET A 953 103.01 27.27 17.76
CA MET A 953 103.81 28.44 18.14
C MET A 953 102.99 29.50 18.88
N ARG A 954 103.58 30.20 19.86
CA ARG A 954 102.92 31.29 20.61
C ARG A 954 102.79 32.57 19.80
N PHE A 955 103.83 32.90 19.03
CA PHE A 955 103.84 34.03 18.11
C PHE A 955 104.08 33.50 16.72
N SER A 956 103.11 33.74 15.86
CA SER A 956 103.06 33.14 14.56
C SER A 956 103.62 34.09 13.48
N ARG A 957 104.31 33.53 12.48
CA ARG A 957 104.98 34.25 11.39
C ARG A 957 104.76 33.53 10.05
N ASP A 958 104.98 34.23 8.95
CA ASP A 958 105.07 33.64 7.62
C ASP A 958 106.31 32.75 7.50
N LEU A 959 106.20 31.62 6.80
CA LEU A 959 107.30 30.63 6.61
C LEU A 959 108.32 31.09 5.54
N ALA A 960 108.60 32.39 5.47
CA ALA A 960 109.40 33.03 4.42
C ALA A 960 110.93 32.90 4.62
N ASP A 961 111.42 32.68 5.84
CA ASP A 961 112.85 32.51 6.15
C ASP A 961 113.33 31.04 6.11
N ASP A 962 114.63 30.85 5.88
CA ASP A 962 115.30 29.55 5.91
C ASP A 962 115.90 29.26 7.31
N GLU A 963 115.12 29.44 8.39
CA GLU A 963 115.55 29.02 9.73
C GLU A 963 115.89 27.52 9.72
N SER A 964 117.13 27.14 10.07
CA SER A 964 117.57 25.75 10.23
C SER A 964 116.94 25.13 11.48
N ASP A 965 116.98 23.80 11.62
CA ASP A 965 116.26 23.07 12.67
C ASP A 965 116.61 23.52 14.10
N ASP A 966 117.78 24.11 14.30
CA ASP A 966 118.22 24.64 15.60
C ASP A 966 117.42 25.88 16.06
N ASP A 967 116.89 26.71 15.16
CA ASP A 967 116.18 27.96 15.53
C ASP A 967 114.74 27.73 16.01
N SER A 968 114.10 26.64 15.56
CA SER A 968 112.72 26.34 15.91
C SER A 968 112.57 25.87 17.37
N ASP A 969 113.57 25.18 17.92
CA ASP A 969 113.55 24.66 19.29
C ASP A 969 113.60 25.77 20.36
N TYR A 970 114.15 26.96 20.03
CA TYR A 970 114.23 28.12 20.94
C TYR A 970 112.99 29.03 20.94
N ARG A 971 112.08 28.90 19.96
CA ARG A 971 110.84 29.71 19.92
C ARG A 971 109.81 29.20 20.94
N LEU A 972 109.09 30.13 21.58
CA LEU A 972 108.04 29.80 22.56
C LEU A 972 106.85 29.12 21.87
N ALA A 973 106.52 27.90 22.30
CA ALA A 973 105.30 27.21 21.88
C ALA A 973 104.13 27.60 22.80
N ARG A 974 102.94 27.81 22.21
CA ARG A 974 101.67 27.96 22.93
C ARG A 974 101.21 26.61 23.51
N LYS A 975 101.36 25.53 22.74
CA LYS A 975 100.92 24.19 23.09
C LYS A 975 101.77 23.15 22.34
N ASN A 976 102.02 21.99 22.95
CA ASN A 976 102.58 20.83 22.27
C ASN A 976 101.47 19.79 22.10
N LEU A 977 101.32 19.25 20.89
CA LEU A 977 100.34 18.23 20.52
C LEU A 977 101.09 16.90 20.26
N PRO A 978 100.57 15.76 20.74
CA PRO A 978 101.19 14.46 20.45
C PRO A 978 101.01 14.09 18.97
N GLY A 979 102.04 13.48 18.37
CA GLY A 979 101.98 13.02 16.99
C GLY A 979 102.10 14.12 15.94
N MET A 980 101.87 13.74 14.68
CA MET A 980 101.83 14.64 13.52
C MET A 980 100.43 15.23 13.36
N VAL A 981 100.26 16.46 13.82
CA VAL A 981 99.04 17.24 13.63
C VAL A 981 99.24 18.27 12.52
N ILE A 982 98.29 18.35 11.59
CA ILE A 982 98.33 19.24 10.43
C ILE A 982 97.05 20.06 10.42
N PRO A 983 97.17 21.40 10.49
CA PRO A 983 96.01 22.24 10.42
C PRO A 983 95.43 22.27 9.01
N GLY A 984 94.11 22.32 8.95
CA GLY A 984 93.32 22.50 7.73
C GLY A 984 92.41 23.72 7.82
N ILE A 985 91.63 23.90 6.76
CA ILE A 985 90.58 24.92 6.66
C ILE A 985 89.24 24.22 6.47
N LEU A 986 88.24 24.62 7.27
CA LEU A 986 86.83 24.30 7.03
C LEU A 986 86.14 25.56 6.52
N THR A 987 85.32 25.43 5.47
CA THR A 987 84.42 26.50 5.04
C THR A 987 83.09 26.36 5.76
N GLU A 988 82.64 27.39 6.47
CA GLU A 988 81.33 27.43 7.14
C GLU A 988 80.53 28.62 6.57
N ARG A 989 79.48 28.34 5.77
CA ARG A 989 78.58 29.36 5.16
C ARG A 989 79.32 30.59 4.58
N GLY A 990 80.29 30.36 3.71
CA GLY A 990 81.04 31.44 3.04
C GLY A 990 82.21 32.05 3.86
N ASN A 991 82.42 31.62 5.10
CA ASN A 991 83.59 31.96 5.93
C ASN A 991 84.58 30.79 5.98
N THR A 992 85.81 31.05 6.41
CA THR A 992 86.84 30.01 6.62
C THR A 992 87.32 29.99 8.05
N LYS A 993 87.49 28.80 8.61
CA LYS A 993 87.95 28.56 9.97
C LYS A 993 89.12 27.59 9.96
N ILE A 994 90.09 27.83 10.85
CA ILE A 994 91.23 26.92 11.03
C ILE A 994 90.82 25.79 11.96
N ILE A 995 91.18 24.57 11.60
CA ILE A 995 90.89 23.34 12.34
C ILE A 995 92.17 22.49 12.43
N TYR A 996 92.40 21.79 13.54
CA TYR A 996 93.58 20.94 13.75
C TYR A 996 93.43 20.02 14.96
#